data_AF-A0A7W7YFB3-F1
#
_entry.id   AF-A0A7W7YFB3-F1
#
_cell.length_a   1.000
_cell.length_b   1.000
_cell.length_c   1.000
_cell.angle_alpha   90.00
_cell.angle_beta   90.00
_cell.angle_gamma   90.00
#
_symmetry.space_group_name_H-M   'P 1'
#
loop_
_entity.id
_entity.type
_entity.pdbx_description
1 polymer ?
#
loop_
_entity_poly.entity_id
_entity_poly.type
_entity_poly.pdbx_seq_one_letter_code
_entity_poly.pdbx_strand_id
1 'polypeptide(L)'
;MLRFILAVLFLTITLQAEDWPQFRGGNGSGVSSSKGLPQEFSAEKNVAWKAKIGEGIGSPIVKSGRVYTTAMVGDQKVGVFCFEAADGKELWRSDFDTGTLPRITPPNSHASSTPATDGERVYVYFSTIGLMAFDCSTGKEVWRHTMTRPAYLMDWGAASSPIVHHGMVIFCQDDDLAPFVVAVDAKTGEEKWKTARKDMLAGYALPVLCEANGRTDLVIAGSGKLKGYDPATGKELWTCNTLLRTIMTSPVVHDGVIYIAVQSYGDATRTLKHALLEWLDTNQDKILSREETPKEFHERFDASDKNGDKVIGPEEIDTAFQSPDNMAAGGNIIQAIKGGGSGDVTKTHVLWNIDPKTPSNLSSPLFFNDRLYVVKSGGMSSCYDAKTGKALWDRSRLGNFGDYFASPVAAEGKVYIAAKNGFIVELEDAPQLKVVGKHDMGEEIIATPAIADGRLFVRTRESLICVSSSAVAPALVEAGTGMVRSDAIEIITAQPPHGSRVWNGYTGNAMGQESWTQDELEQLLKRLQTLKYTGIAIPAKIAPFKPIRVDGDTGGRKAFHGATIFENPKVADITVRFREHAEKLGFEIITAEPVAASVLPQNNFASEKALSDFVTPMCGEGVAERLWLGFQAAEKAEKLIAQNDPGLGIPAPAMLLRHLNSKKRLPEWLTEAKTFYATAMSEMYRANTRAREGSRTFTLYNAKRFEFTFHFMSCIEALYKAHDAATRAESLEAAMDSIYNGLNSWSDVARDSTDRGAIALLNEYGYRPLVRVVKGGE
;
A
#
# COMPACT_ATOMS: atom_id res chain seq x y z
N MET A 1 -70.55 33.61 -12.64
CA MET A 1 -69.36 33.42 -11.78
C MET A 1 -68.86 31.99 -11.97
N LEU A 2 -67.80 31.77 -12.74
CA LEU A 2 -67.07 30.50 -12.72
C LEU A 2 -65.60 30.81 -12.96
N ARG A 3 -64.79 30.69 -11.91
CA ARG A 3 -63.35 30.92 -11.92
C ARG A 3 -62.67 29.68 -12.50
N PHE A 4 -61.95 29.82 -13.62
CA PHE A 4 -61.00 28.82 -14.09
C PHE A 4 -59.70 28.97 -13.29
N ILE A 5 -59.37 27.96 -12.48
CA ILE A 5 -58.08 27.82 -11.83
C ILE A 5 -57.14 27.15 -12.84
N LEU A 6 -56.08 27.85 -13.23
CA LEU A 6 -54.98 27.30 -14.03
C LEU A 6 -54.05 26.53 -13.07
N ALA A 7 -54.08 25.20 -13.11
CA ALA A 7 -53.11 24.37 -12.40
C ALA A 7 -51.82 24.27 -13.24
N VAL A 8 -50.75 24.91 -12.76
CA VAL A 8 -49.40 24.76 -13.33
C VAL A 8 -48.82 23.44 -12.81
N LEU A 9 -48.69 22.45 -13.70
CA LEU A 9 -47.90 21.24 -13.44
C LEU A 9 -46.41 21.64 -13.37
N PHE A 10 -45.85 21.68 -12.16
CA PHE A 10 -44.39 21.64 -12.00
C PHE A 10 -43.92 20.23 -12.33
N LEU A 11 -43.25 20.09 -13.48
CA LEU A 11 -42.48 18.89 -13.80
C LEU A 11 -41.28 18.87 -12.84
N THR A 12 -41.39 18.12 -11.74
CA THR A 12 -40.24 17.85 -10.88
C THR A 12 -39.27 16.99 -11.67
N ILE A 13 -38.20 17.61 -12.19
CA ILE A 13 -37.02 16.88 -12.65
C ILE A 13 -36.40 16.29 -11.38
N THR A 14 -36.67 15.02 -11.10
CA THR A 14 -35.88 14.27 -10.13
C THR A 14 -34.48 14.13 -10.72
N LEU A 15 -33.54 14.97 -10.27
CA LEU A 15 -32.12 14.66 -10.41
C LEU A 15 -31.92 13.33 -9.68
N GLN A 16 -31.70 12.26 -10.42
CA GLN A 16 -31.35 10.98 -9.84
C GLN A 16 -29.84 11.03 -9.57
N ALA A 17 -29.45 10.93 -8.30
CA ALA A 17 -28.06 10.81 -7.91
C ALA A 17 -27.45 9.57 -8.58
N GLU A 18 -26.22 9.69 -9.04
CA GLU A 18 -25.47 8.56 -9.57
C GLU A 18 -25.04 7.62 -8.44
N ASP A 19 -25.22 6.32 -8.65
CA ASP A 19 -24.94 5.31 -7.63
C ASP A 19 -23.63 4.56 -7.92
N TRP A 20 -22.84 4.37 -6.87
CA TRP A 20 -21.66 3.50 -6.80
C TRP A 20 -21.83 2.50 -5.64
N PRO A 21 -22.75 1.52 -5.76
CA PRO A 21 -23.36 0.85 -4.60
C PRO A 21 -22.52 -0.28 -3.97
N GLN A 22 -21.38 -0.63 -4.55
CA GLN A 22 -20.53 -1.75 -4.11
C GLN A 22 -19.07 -1.53 -4.57
N PHE A 23 -18.17 -2.47 -4.26
CA PHE A 23 -16.78 -2.42 -4.73
C PHE A 23 -16.70 -2.20 -6.24
N ARG A 24 -15.95 -1.17 -6.66
CA ARG A 24 -15.83 -0.72 -8.05
C ARG A 24 -17.17 -0.37 -8.74
N GLY A 25 -18.19 0.02 -7.98
CA GLY A 25 -19.44 0.54 -8.51
C GLY A 25 -20.34 -0.52 -9.14
N GLY A 26 -21.14 -0.14 -10.13
CA GLY A 26 -22.09 -1.03 -10.80
C GLY A 26 -21.41 -2.29 -11.34
N ASN A 27 -21.84 -3.46 -10.84
CA ASN A 27 -21.31 -4.78 -11.19
C ASN A 27 -19.78 -4.92 -11.06
N GLY A 28 -19.13 -4.10 -10.22
CA GLY A 28 -17.67 -4.12 -10.07
C GLY A 28 -16.86 -3.61 -11.27
N SER A 29 -17.49 -2.84 -12.18
CA SER A 29 -16.90 -2.41 -13.45
C SER A 29 -15.74 -1.39 -13.30
N GLY A 30 -15.78 -0.57 -12.25
CA GLY A 30 -14.90 0.58 -12.07
C GLY A 30 -15.27 1.77 -12.97
N VAL A 31 -16.44 1.78 -13.60
CA VAL A 31 -16.86 2.83 -14.52
C VAL A 31 -18.02 3.64 -13.95
N SER A 32 -17.93 4.97 -14.04
CA SER A 32 -18.99 5.91 -13.73
C SER A 32 -19.33 6.76 -14.95
N SER A 33 -20.60 7.13 -15.04
CA SER A 33 -21.18 8.09 -15.99
C SER A 33 -21.05 9.56 -15.55
N SER A 34 -20.47 9.80 -14.37
CA SER A 34 -20.27 11.10 -13.75
C SER A 34 -19.54 12.06 -14.68
N LYS A 35 -19.87 13.35 -14.53
CA LYS A 35 -19.28 14.46 -15.29
C LYS A 35 -18.91 15.61 -14.36
N GLY A 36 -18.03 16.49 -14.82
CA GLY A 36 -17.61 17.66 -14.06
C GLY A 36 -16.66 17.32 -12.92
N LEU A 37 -15.88 16.23 -13.06
CA LEU A 37 -14.84 15.89 -12.10
C LEU A 37 -13.73 16.95 -12.07
N PRO A 38 -13.08 17.19 -10.92
CA PRO A 38 -12.03 18.21 -10.82
C PRO A 38 -10.85 17.86 -11.74
N GLN A 39 -10.32 18.84 -12.47
CA GLN A 39 -9.14 18.66 -13.33
C GLN A 39 -7.83 18.63 -12.54
N GLU A 40 -7.77 19.34 -11.42
CA GLU A 40 -6.64 19.37 -10.50
C GLU A 40 -7.16 19.16 -9.09
N PHE A 41 -6.61 18.24 -8.32
CA PHE A 41 -7.01 18.02 -6.93
C PHE A 41 -5.85 17.47 -6.12
N SER A 42 -5.97 17.55 -4.80
CA SER A 42 -5.00 16.97 -3.86
C SER A 42 -5.67 16.75 -2.51
N ALA A 43 -4.89 16.37 -1.51
CA ALA A 43 -5.30 16.33 -0.11
C ALA A 43 -5.85 17.67 0.42
N GLU A 44 -5.51 18.79 -0.26
CA GLU A 44 -5.81 20.16 0.16
C GLU A 44 -6.45 21.02 -0.94
N LYS A 45 -6.42 20.57 -2.21
CA LYS A 45 -6.97 21.29 -3.36
C LYS A 45 -8.23 20.63 -3.87
N ASN A 46 -9.27 21.43 -4.11
CA ASN A 46 -10.59 20.98 -4.58
C ASN A 46 -11.23 19.92 -3.68
N VAL A 47 -10.90 19.96 -2.38
CA VAL A 47 -11.49 19.12 -1.34
C VAL A 47 -12.83 19.72 -0.95
N ALA A 48 -13.91 19.01 -1.23
CA ALA A 48 -15.25 19.36 -0.76
C ALA A 48 -15.35 19.14 0.75
N TRP A 49 -14.84 18.01 1.24
CA TRP A 49 -14.77 17.67 2.66
C TRP A 49 -13.80 16.52 2.92
N LYS A 50 -13.37 16.37 4.18
CA LYS A 50 -12.46 15.32 4.65
C LYS A 50 -12.89 14.86 6.05
N ALA A 51 -12.94 13.55 6.25
CA ALA A 51 -13.26 12.94 7.53
C ALA A 51 -12.15 11.97 7.94
N LYS A 52 -11.65 12.07 9.18
CA LYS A 52 -10.74 11.08 9.76
C LYS A 52 -11.56 10.01 10.46
N ILE A 53 -11.44 8.76 10.00
CA ILE A 53 -12.35 7.66 10.40
C ILE A 53 -11.63 6.46 11.02
N GLY A 54 -10.30 6.41 10.97
CA GLY A 54 -9.48 5.33 11.52
C GLY A 54 -8.88 4.44 10.44
N GLU A 55 -8.11 3.43 10.84
CA GLU A 55 -7.33 2.58 9.95
C GLU A 55 -8.24 1.68 9.10
N GLY A 56 -8.03 1.59 7.79
CA GLY A 56 -8.82 0.68 6.94
C GLY A 56 -8.54 0.89 5.46
N ILE A 57 -8.90 -0.13 4.67
CA ILE A 57 -8.63 -0.13 3.23
C ILE A 57 -9.84 -0.58 2.38
N GLY A 58 -11.00 -0.80 3.00
CA GLY A 58 -12.26 -1.00 2.29
C GLY A 58 -12.65 0.26 1.52
N SER A 59 -13.10 0.08 0.28
CA SER A 59 -13.43 1.21 -0.60
C SER A 59 -14.72 1.90 -0.13
N PRO A 60 -14.86 3.23 -0.36
CA PRO A 60 -16.13 3.88 -0.10
C PRO A 60 -17.14 3.45 -1.18
N ILE A 61 -18.42 3.45 -0.81
CA ILE A 61 -19.53 3.26 -1.76
C ILE A 61 -20.49 4.43 -1.64
N VAL A 62 -21.18 4.76 -2.72
CA VAL A 62 -22.11 5.90 -2.78
C VAL A 62 -23.46 5.41 -3.27
N LYS A 63 -24.54 5.78 -2.59
CA LYS A 63 -25.90 5.54 -3.09
C LYS A 63 -26.85 6.57 -2.54
N SER A 64 -27.69 7.13 -3.41
CA SER A 64 -28.76 8.07 -3.01
C SER A 64 -28.23 9.23 -2.13
N GLY A 65 -27.10 9.84 -2.53
CA GLY A 65 -26.47 10.94 -1.81
C GLY A 65 -25.74 10.55 -0.52
N ARG A 66 -25.62 9.28 -0.18
CA ARG A 66 -24.92 8.81 1.03
C ARG A 66 -23.65 8.07 0.68
N VAL A 67 -22.61 8.27 1.48
CA VAL A 67 -21.32 7.57 1.37
C VAL A 67 -21.16 6.61 2.54
N TYR A 68 -20.90 5.34 2.26
CA TYR A 68 -20.65 4.32 3.28
C TYR A 68 -19.21 3.81 3.21
N THR A 69 -18.61 3.56 4.36
CA THR A 69 -17.24 3.02 4.49
C THR A 69 -17.06 2.32 5.84
N THR A 70 -15.97 1.55 5.96
CA THR A 70 -15.58 0.88 7.21
C THR A 70 -14.18 1.27 7.66
N ALA A 71 -13.92 1.18 8.96
CA ALA A 71 -12.59 1.36 9.54
C ALA A 71 -12.44 0.59 10.85
N MET A 72 -11.21 0.32 11.25
CA MET A 72 -10.83 0.02 12.62
C MET A 72 -10.93 1.30 13.45
N VAL A 73 -11.67 1.23 14.55
CA VAL A 73 -11.91 2.35 15.48
C VAL A 73 -11.28 2.11 16.87
N GLY A 74 -10.49 1.05 16.98
CA GLY A 74 -9.71 0.63 18.14
C GLY A 74 -9.10 -0.75 17.88
N ASP A 75 -8.27 -1.25 18.81
CA ASP A 75 -7.48 -2.47 18.61
C ASP A 75 -8.30 -3.73 18.27
N GLN A 76 -9.53 -3.82 18.76
CA GLN A 76 -10.46 -4.92 18.49
C GLN A 76 -11.87 -4.39 18.22
N LYS A 77 -11.95 -3.23 17.55
CA LYS A 77 -13.23 -2.59 17.22
C LYS A 77 -13.25 -2.13 15.77
N VAL A 78 -14.35 -2.42 15.10
CA VAL A 78 -14.65 -1.95 13.73
C VAL A 78 -15.84 -1.01 13.75
N GLY A 79 -15.84 -0.03 12.86
CA GLY A 79 -16.92 0.92 12.66
C GLY A 79 -17.45 0.87 11.23
N VAL A 80 -18.76 1.03 11.09
CA VAL A 80 -19.47 1.30 9.83
C VAL A 80 -19.94 2.75 9.87
N PHE A 81 -19.59 3.51 8.84
CA PHE A 81 -19.84 4.95 8.78
C PHE A 81 -20.79 5.28 7.62
N CYS A 82 -21.63 6.28 7.84
CA CYS A 82 -22.43 6.90 6.79
C CYS A 82 -22.26 8.42 6.82
N PHE A 83 -21.90 9.00 5.68
CA PHE A 83 -21.78 10.44 5.49
C PHE A 83 -22.75 10.92 4.42
N GLU A 84 -23.17 12.17 4.52
CA GLU A 84 -23.79 12.89 3.41
C GLU A 84 -22.74 13.18 2.34
N ALA A 85 -22.99 12.79 1.09
CA ALA A 85 -22.03 12.89 0.00
C ALA A 85 -21.70 14.35 -0.35
N ALA A 86 -22.66 15.25 -0.14
CA ALA A 86 -22.52 16.66 -0.50
C ALA A 86 -21.52 17.41 0.36
N ASP A 87 -21.56 17.22 1.68
CA ASP A 87 -20.84 18.05 2.67
C ASP A 87 -20.01 17.25 3.69
N GLY A 88 -20.08 15.92 3.67
CA GLY A 88 -19.30 15.06 4.56
C GLY A 88 -19.84 15.01 5.98
N LYS A 89 -21.06 15.51 6.23
CA LYS A 89 -21.69 15.39 7.54
C LYS A 89 -21.90 13.92 7.86
N GLU A 90 -21.36 13.47 8.99
CA GLU A 90 -21.66 12.14 9.53
C GLU A 90 -23.15 12.06 9.86
N LEU A 91 -23.86 11.16 9.17
CA LEU A 91 -25.27 10.91 9.40
C LEU A 91 -25.46 9.91 10.55
N TRP A 92 -24.63 8.88 10.57
CA TRP A 92 -24.56 7.91 11.65
C TRP A 92 -23.25 7.12 11.58
N ARG A 93 -22.91 6.49 12.71
CA ARG A 93 -21.80 5.55 12.88
C ARG A 93 -22.23 4.43 13.81
N SER A 94 -21.82 3.20 13.49
CA SER A 94 -22.09 2.02 14.32
C SER A 94 -20.81 1.23 14.53
N ASP A 95 -20.46 0.98 15.80
CA ASP A 95 -19.22 0.33 16.22
C ASP A 95 -19.46 -1.06 16.82
N PHE A 96 -18.54 -1.98 16.58
CA PHE A 96 -18.64 -3.38 17.00
C PHE A 96 -17.31 -3.91 17.50
N ASP A 97 -17.36 -4.71 18.57
CA ASP A 97 -16.23 -5.51 19.00
C ASP A 97 -15.99 -6.66 18.01
N THR A 98 -14.76 -6.81 17.56
CA THR A 98 -14.35 -7.87 16.64
C THR A 98 -13.99 -9.17 17.37
N GLY A 99 -13.79 -9.10 18.68
CA GLY A 99 -13.07 -10.14 19.42
C GLY A 99 -11.62 -10.27 18.94
N THR A 100 -11.02 -11.44 19.19
CA THR A 100 -9.61 -11.70 18.88
C THR A 100 -9.35 -11.73 17.37
N LEU A 101 -8.67 -10.70 16.88
CA LEU A 101 -8.28 -10.56 15.49
C LEU A 101 -7.19 -11.57 15.09
N PRO A 102 -7.27 -12.16 13.88
CA PRO A 102 -6.17 -12.94 13.32
C PRO A 102 -4.95 -12.07 13.08
N ARG A 103 -3.78 -12.69 13.03
CA ARG A 103 -2.63 -12.06 12.38
C ARG A 103 -2.95 -11.84 10.90
N ILE A 104 -2.61 -10.66 10.40
CA ILE A 104 -2.64 -10.35 8.97
C ILE A 104 -1.33 -9.68 8.54
N THR A 105 -0.99 -9.83 7.27
CA THR A 105 0.22 -9.30 6.67
C THR A 105 -0.07 -7.95 6.03
N PRO A 106 0.73 -6.91 6.32
CA PRO A 106 0.63 -5.64 5.62
C PRO A 106 0.76 -5.79 4.09
N PRO A 107 0.06 -4.96 3.30
CA PRO A 107 -0.61 -3.75 3.74
C PRO A 107 -2.09 -3.94 4.09
N ASN A 108 -2.59 -5.18 4.25
CA ASN A 108 -4.00 -5.45 4.55
C ASN A 108 -4.45 -4.84 5.90
N SER A 109 -5.78 -4.75 6.09
CA SER A 109 -6.47 -4.32 7.31
C SER A 109 -7.62 -5.26 7.65
N HIS A 110 -8.05 -5.28 8.91
CA HIS A 110 -9.28 -5.97 9.30
C HIS A 110 -10.56 -5.26 8.82
N ALA A 111 -10.45 -4.00 8.39
CA ALA A 111 -11.51 -3.24 7.71
C ALA A 111 -11.22 -3.12 6.20
N SER A 112 -10.97 -4.26 5.54
CA SER A 112 -10.59 -4.35 4.11
C SER A 112 -11.75 -4.68 3.18
N SER A 113 -12.79 -5.35 3.68
CA SER A 113 -13.99 -5.64 2.90
C SER A 113 -14.74 -4.34 2.56
N THR A 114 -15.04 -4.14 1.28
CA THR A 114 -15.82 -2.99 0.82
C THR A 114 -17.31 -3.26 1.06
N PRO A 115 -18.08 -2.31 1.63
CA PRO A 115 -19.53 -2.48 1.80
C PRO A 115 -20.29 -2.65 0.48
N ALA A 116 -21.55 -3.07 0.55
CA ALA A 116 -22.50 -2.99 -0.55
C ALA A 116 -23.86 -2.45 -0.07
N THR A 117 -24.68 -1.88 -0.95
CA THR A 117 -26.01 -1.36 -0.54
C THR A 117 -27.07 -1.48 -1.63
N ASP A 118 -28.30 -1.81 -1.21
CA ASP A 118 -29.50 -1.77 -2.05
C ASP A 118 -30.21 -0.40 -1.99
N GLY A 119 -29.79 0.49 -1.09
CA GLY A 119 -30.38 1.81 -0.80
C GLY A 119 -31.31 1.83 0.42
N GLU A 120 -31.81 0.66 0.85
CA GLU A 120 -32.55 0.48 2.10
C GLU A 120 -31.61 0.05 3.24
N ARG A 121 -30.65 -0.82 2.93
CA ARG A 121 -29.68 -1.38 3.85
C ARG A 121 -28.27 -1.32 3.28
N VAL A 122 -27.28 -1.24 4.16
CA VAL A 122 -25.87 -1.40 3.85
C VAL A 122 -25.37 -2.70 4.46
N TYR A 123 -24.62 -3.46 3.67
CA TYR A 123 -24.11 -4.79 3.94
C TYR A 123 -22.60 -4.75 4.07
N VAL A 124 -22.08 -5.32 5.15
CA VAL A 124 -20.64 -5.36 5.43
C VAL A 124 -20.23 -6.76 5.84
N TYR A 125 -18.92 -7.03 5.73
CA TYR A 125 -18.33 -8.27 6.20
C TYR A 125 -17.09 -7.98 7.04
N PHE A 126 -16.96 -8.69 8.17
CA PHE A 126 -15.75 -8.73 8.97
C PHE A 126 -15.39 -10.18 9.28
N SER A 127 -14.11 -10.56 9.15
CA SER A 127 -13.67 -11.97 9.22
C SER A 127 -13.96 -12.67 10.55
N THR A 128 -14.11 -11.92 11.64
CA THR A 128 -14.42 -12.46 12.97
C THR A 128 -15.91 -12.45 13.31
N ILE A 129 -16.75 -11.85 12.46
CA ILE A 129 -18.18 -11.65 12.71
C ILE A 129 -19.04 -12.38 11.66
N GLY A 130 -18.71 -12.24 10.38
CA GLY A 130 -19.53 -12.65 9.25
C GLY A 130 -20.17 -11.47 8.53
N LEU A 131 -21.30 -11.72 7.86
CA LEU A 131 -22.09 -10.69 7.17
C LEU A 131 -23.00 -9.95 8.15
N MET A 132 -23.17 -8.66 7.93
CA MET A 132 -24.08 -7.81 8.72
C MET A 132 -24.87 -6.89 7.80
N ALA A 133 -26.07 -6.51 8.21
CA ALA A 133 -26.86 -5.48 7.56
C ALA A 133 -27.26 -4.37 8.53
N PHE A 134 -27.22 -3.14 8.03
CA PHE A 134 -27.63 -1.93 8.74
C PHE A 134 -28.66 -1.18 7.93
N ASP A 135 -29.64 -0.61 8.61
CA ASP A 135 -30.59 0.30 7.99
C ASP A 135 -29.86 1.56 7.50
N CYS A 136 -30.00 1.89 6.21
CA CYS A 136 -29.28 2.98 5.57
C CYS A 136 -29.59 4.36 6.19
N SER A 137 -30.76 4.53 6.80
CA SER A 137 -31.23 5.80 7.34
C SER A 137 -30.80 6.03 8.79
N THR A 138 -30.75 4.96 9.59
CA THR A 138 -30.53 5.04 11.04
C THR A 138 -29.20 4.47 11.50
N GLY A 139 -28.53 3.65 10.68
CA GLY A 139 -27.34 2.90 11.07
C GLY A 139 -27.61 1.74 12.03
N LYS A 140 -28.89 1.46 12.33
CA LYS A 140 -29.26 0.39 13.24
C LYS A 140 -29.01 -0.97 12.58
N GLU A 141 -28.39 -1.88 13.32
CA GLU A 141 -28.23 -3.28 12.89
C GLU A 141 -29.61 -3.92 12.66
N VAL A 142 -29.79 -4.52 11.49
CA VAL A 142 -31.00 -5.23 11.09
C VAL A 142 -30.83 -6.72 11.35
N TRP A 143 -29.73 -7.30 10.89
CA TRP A 143 -29.41 -8.70 11.07
C TRP A 143 -27.90 -8.95 11.02
N ARG A 144 -27.52 -10.12 11.54
CA ARG A 144 -26.15 -10.66 11.49
C ARG A 144 -26.20 -12.11 11.04
N HIS A 145 -25.42 -12.45 10.02
CA HIS A 145 -25.27 -13.81 9.51
C HIS A 145 -23.85 -14.30 9.84
N THR A 146 -23.74 -15.10 10.89
CA THR A 146 -22.46 -15.65 11.36
C THR A 146 -21.91 -16.64 10.36
N MET A 147 -20.63 -16.51 10.06
CA MET A 147 -19.91 -17.37 9.11
C MET A 147 -18.69 -17.98 9.78
N THR A 148 -18.24 -19.12 9.27
CA THR A 148 -16.96 -19.69 9.69
C THR A 148 -15.85 -18.70 9.39
N ARG A 149 -15.02 -18.40 10.40
CA ARG A 149 -13.85 -17.53 10.24
C ARG A 149 -12.94 -18.09 9.14
N PRO A 150 -12.55 -17.29 8.13
CA PRO A 150 -11.74 -17.78 7.04
C PRO A 150 -10.33 -18.14 7.52
N ALA A 151 -9.77 -19.18 6.92
CA ALA A 151 -8.40 -19.61 7.15
C ALA A 151 -7.52 -19.20 5.96
N TYR A 152 -6.61 -18.26 6.21
CA TYR A 152 -5.61 -17.81 5.23
C TYR A 152 -4.23 -18.23 5.73
N LEU A 153 -3.66 -19.28 5.15
CA LEU A 153 -2.41 -19.89 5.63
C LEU A 153 -1.20 -18.97 5.46
N MET A 154 -1.28 -18.05 4.50
CA MET A 154 -0.23 -17.05 4.23
C MET A 154 -0.44 -15.75 5.04
N ASP A 155 -1.37 -15.73 6.00
CA ASP A 155 -1.75 -14.56 6.80
C ASP A 155 -2.09 -13.32 5.95
N TRP A 156 -2.50 -13.44 4.69
CA TRP A 156 -2.85 -12.25 3.89
C TRP A 156 -4.12 -11.55 4.41
N GLY A 157 -4.98 -12.26 5.14
CA GLY A 157 -6.21 -11.73 5.73
C GLY A 157 -7.37 -11.63 4.73
N ALA A 158 -8.58 -11.37 5.22
CA ALA A 158 -9.78 -11.26 4.38
C ALA A 158 -9.81 -9.95 3.60
N ALA A 159 -10.32 -9.99 2.36
CA ALA A 159 -10.55 -8.81 1.52
C ALA A 159 -11.78 -8.92 0.59
N SER A 160 -12.40 -10.09 0.48
CA SER A 160 -13.62 -10.28 -0.32
C SER A 160 -14.74 -9.35 0.14
N SER A 161 -15.57 -8.91 -0.81
CA SER A 161 -16.65 -7.94 -0.58
C SER A 161 -18.01 -8.50 -1.00
N PRO A 162 -19.11 -8.18 -0.29
CA PRO A 162 -20.45 -8.58 -0.71
C PRO A 162 -20.90 -7.87 -1.99
N ILE A 163 -21.85 -8.48 -2.70
CA ILE A 163 -22.64 -7.85 -3.76
C ILE A 163 -24.13 -7.98 -3.47
N VAL A 164 -24.95 -7.13 -4.08
CA VAL A 164 -26.41 -7.22 -3.98
C VAL A 164 -27.00 -7.57 -5.33
N HIS A 165 -27.87 -8.57 -5.36
CA HIS A 165 -28.60 -8.96 -6.58
C HIS A 165 -29.98 -9.52 -6.25
N HIS A 166 -31.03 -8.97 -6.88
CA HIS A 166 -32.44 -9.41 -6.73
C HIS A 166 -32.89 -9.70 -5.28
N GLY A 167 -32.56 -8.80 -4.35
CA GLY A 167 -32.94 -8.96 -2.94
C GLY A 167 -32.14 -10.01 -2.18
N MET A 168 -30.97 -10.41 -2.70
CA MET A 168 -30.00 -11.25 -2.02
C MET A 168 -28.67 -10.52 -1.85
N VAL A 169 -28.00 -10.80 -0.75
CA VAL A 169 -26.59 -10.45 -0.54
C VAL A 169 -25.77 -11.69 -0.83
N ILE A 170 -24.88 -11.61 -1.82
CA ILE A 170 -24.04 -12.71 -2.25
C ILE A 170 -22.60 -12.43 -1.80
N PHE A 171 -21.96 -13.42 -1.18
CA PHE A 171 -20.58 -13.32 -0.69
C PHE A 171 -19.78 -14.57 -1.03
N CYS A 172 -18.55 -14.39 -1.51
CA CYS A 172 -17.62 -15.47 -1.77
C CYS A 172 -16.52 -15.48 -0.70
N GLN A 173 -16.43 -16.58 0.04
CA GLN A 173 -15.33 -16.87 0.94
C GLN A 173 -14.52 -18.00 0.31
N ASP A 174 -13.54 -17.64 -0.51
CA ASP A 174 -12.52 -18.58 -0.97
C ASP A 174 -11.37 -18.51 0.04
N ASP A 175 -11.29 -19.49 0.94
CA ASP A 175 -10.23 -19.67 1.92
C ASP A 175 -9.50 -21.01 1.69
N ASP A 176 -8.44 -21.28 2.45
CA ASP A 176 -7.60 -22.46 2.22
C ASP A 176 -8.19 -23.78 2.75
N LEU A 177 -9.24 -23.73 3.58
CA LEU A 177 -9.81 -24.92 4.23
C LEU A 177 -11.18 -25.29 3.69
N ALA A 178 -12.13 -24.37 3.75
CA ALA A 178 -13.54 -24.60 3.46
C ALA A 178 -14.13 -23.47 2.58
N PRO A 179 -13.67 -23.31 1.34
CA PRO A 179 -14.16 -22.28 0.43
C PRO A 179 -15.63 -22.49 0.02
N PHE A 180 -16.40 -21.41 -0.06
CA PHE A 180 -17.80 -21.43 -0.50
C PHE A 180 -18.27 -20.07 -1.05
N VAL A 181 -19.39 -20.10 -1.76
CA VAL A 181 -20.22 -18.93 -2.05
C VAL A 181 -21.57 -19.09 -1.37
N VAL A 182 -22.07 -18.01 -0.77
CA VAL A 182 -23.36 -17.98 -0.06
C VAL A 182 -24.21 -16.82 -0.57
N ALA A 183 -25.53 -17.03 -0.61
CA ALA A 183 -26.51 -15.96 -0.73
C ALA A 183 -27.45 -15.97 0.46
N VAL A 184 -27.62 -14.79 1.06
CA VAL A 184 -28.59 -14.55 2.13
C VAL A 184 -29.65 -13.58 1.68
N ASP A 185 -30.85 -13.70 2.23
CA ASP A 185 -31.92 -12.74 2.03
C ASP A 185 -31.47 -11.34 2.48
N ALA A 186 -31.61 -10.35 1.60
CA ALA A 186 -31.17 -8.99 1.87
C ALA A 186 -31.91 -8.34 3.04
N LYS A 187 -33.15 -8.77 3.33
CA LYS A 187 -33.99 -8.23 4.40
C LYS A 187 -33.81 -8.95 5.73
N THR A 188 -33.63 -10.28 5.70
CA THR A 188 -33.64 -11.10 6.92
C THR A 188 -32.28 -11.69 7.29
N GLY A 189 -31.33 -11.79 6.36
CA GLY A 189 -30.06 -12.48 6.57
C GLY A 189 -30.16 -14.01 6.58
N GLU A 190 -31.33 -14.56 6.27
CA GLU A 190 -31.54 -16.00 6.16
C GLU A 190 -30.85 -16.55 4.92
N GLU A 191 -30.11 -17.66 5.08
CA GLU A 191 -29.45 -18.34 3.97
C GLU A 191 -30.50 -18.81 2.94
N LYS A 192 -30.35 -18.38 1.68
CA LYS A 192 -31.15 -18.88 0.56
C LYS A 192 -30.50 -20.10 -0.07
N TRP A 193 -29.19 -20.02 -0.27
CA TRP A 193 -28.38 -21.12 -0.77
C TRP A 193 -26.92 -20.91 -0.36
N LYS A 194 -26.19 -22.02 -0.29
CA LYS A 194 -24.75 -22.06 -0.07
C LYS A 194 -24.15 -23.17 -0.90
N THR A 195 -23.10 -22.85 -1.64
CA THR A 195 -22.45 -23.78 -2.56
C THR A 195 -20.97 -23.87 -2.20
N ALA A 196 -20.54 -25.08 -1.81
CA ALA A 196 -19.14 -25.36 -1.54
C ALA A 196 -18.31 -25.22 -2.82
N ARG A 197 -17.14 -24.58 -2.70
CA ARG A 197 -16.18 -24.34 -3.80
C ARG A 197 -14.92 -25.17 -3.56
N LYS A 198 -15.10 -26.46 -3.29
CA LYS A 198 -14.09 -27.40 -2.74
C LYS A 198 -12.77 -27.46 -3.52
N ASP A 199 -12.79 -27.12 -4.80
CA ASP A 199 -11.59 -27.09 -5.65
C ASP A 199 -10.79 -25.78 -5.56
N MET A 200 -11.30 -24.75 -4.86
CA MET A 200 -10.65 -23.45 -4.70
C MET A 200 -9.69 -23.42 -3.50
N LEU A 201 -8.81 -22.41 -3.49
CA LEU A 201 -7.95 -22.01 -2.38
C LEU A 201 -8.18 -20.53 -2.07
N ALA A 202 -7.45 -19.97 -1.12
CA ALA A 202 -7.53 -18.55 -0.76
C ALA A 202 -7.61 -17.63 -2.00
N GLY A 203 -8.70 -16.87 -2.08
CA GLY A 203 -9.02 -15.99 -3.19
C GLY A 203 -9.80 -14.75 -2.75
N TYR A 204 -9.68 -13.67 -3.52
CA TYR A 204 -10.20 -12.33 -3.14
C TYR A 204 -11.07 -11.69 -4.22
N ALA A 205 -11.45 -12.44 -5.26
CA ALA A 205 -12.23 -11.92 -6.37
C ALA A 205 -13.66 -11.56 -5.94
N LEU A 206 -14.11 -10.38 -6.35
CA LEU A 206 -15.52 -9.99 -6.27
C LEU A 206 -16.34 -10.86 -7.24
N PRO A 207 -17.47 -11.43 -6.80
CA PRO A 207 -18.46 -12.01 -7.71
C PRO A 207 -19.02 -10.92 -8.65
N VAL A 208 -19.15 -11.24 -9.93
CA VAL A 208 -19.75 -10.33 -10.94
C VAL A 208 -20.87 -11.03 -11.70
N LEU A 209 -21.82 -10.26 -12.22
CA LEU A 209 -22.90 -10.77 -13.04
C LEU A 209 -22.52 -10.69 -14.52
N CYS A 210 -22.80 -11.75 -15.27
CA CYS A 210 -22.59 -11.80 -16.71
C CYS A 210 -23.87 -12.20 -17.41
N GLU A 211 -24.47 -11.26 -18.13
CA GLU A 211 -25.58 -11.54 -19.03
C GLU A 211 -25.05 -11.99 -20.39
N ALA A 212 -25.35 -13.22 -20.77
CA ALA A 212 -24.94 -13.80 -22.05
C ALA A 212 -26.01 -14.77 -22.56
N ASN A 213 -26.34 -14.66 -23.85
CA ASN A 213 -27.35 -15.50 -24.51
C ASN A 213 -28.73 -15.49 -23.79
N GLY A 214 -29.13 -14.34 -23.21
CA GLY A 214 -30.41 -14.18 -22.51
C GLY A 214 -30.48 -14.82 -21.12
N ARG A 215 -29.34 -15.20 -20.54
CA ARG A 215 -29.21 -15.73 -19.17
C ARG A 215 -28.19 -14.90 -18.38
N THR A 216 -28.45 -14.70 -17.10
CA THR A 216 -27.51 -14.07 -16.17
C THR A 216 -26.80 -15.13 -15.34
N ASP A 217 -25.47 -15.13 -15.39
CA ASP A 217 -24.62 -16.00 -14.58
C ASP A 217 -23.89 -15.18 -13.51
N LEU A 218 -23.80 -15.68 -12.29
CA LEU A 218 -22.88 -15.20 -11.28
C LEU A 218 -21.49 -15.80 -11.57
N VAL A 219 -20.52 -14.95 -11.90
CA VAL A 219 -19.17 -15.34 -12.31
C VAL A 219 -18.19 -15.04 -11.19
N ILE A 220 -17.39 -16.03 -10.83
CA ILE A 220 -16.37 -15.93 -9.77
C ILE A 220 -15.07 -16.53 -10.29
N ALA A 221 -14.01 -15.72 -10.27
CA ALA A 221 -12.66 -16.18 -10.53
C ALA A 221 -12.12 -16.86 -9.27
N GLY A 222 -11.60 -18.08 -9.41
CA GLY A 222 -10.95 -18.79 -8.33
C GLY A 222 -9.74 -19.58 -8.84
N SER A 223 -9.05 -20.28 -7.94
CA SER A 223 -7.83 -20.99 -8.26
C SER A 223 -8.02 -21.87 -9.50
N GLY A 224 -7.23 -21.63 -10.53
CA GLY A 224 -7.22 -22.35 -11.80
C GLY A 224 -8.46 -22.24 -12.69
N LYS A 225 -9.60 -21.75 -12.17
CA LYS A 225 -10.88 -21.79 -12.87
C LYS A 225 -11.68 -20.51 -12.71
N LEU A 226 -12.26 -20.04 -13.82
CA LEU A 226 -13.40 -19.14 -13.79
C LEU A 226 -14.67 -20.00 -13.74
N LYS A 227 -15.56 -19.75 -12.77
CA LYS A 227 -16.79 -20.54 -12.60
C LYS A 227 -18.02 -19.65 -12.73
N GLY A 228 -19.03 -20.14 -13.44
CA GLY A 228 -20.34 -19.52 -13.57
C GLY A 228 -21.40 -20.29 -12.79
N TYR A 229 -22.27 -19.57 -12.09
CA TYR A 229 -23.35 -20.10 -11.27
C TYR A 229 -24.68 -19.47 -11.65
N ASP A 230 -25.76 -20.20 -11.41
CA ASP A 230 -27.09 -19.61 -11.37
C ASP A 230 -27.20 -18.72 -10.11
N PRO A 231 -27.39 -17.39 -10.26
CA PRO A 231 -27.45 -16.49 -9.12
C PRO A 231 -28.67 -16.74 -8.20
N ALA A 232 -29.74 -17.36 -8.70
CA ALA A 232 -30.94 -17.64 -7.93
C ALA A 232 -30.80 -18.89 -7.05
N THR A 233 -30.01 -19.87 -7.48
CA THR A 233 -29.94 -21.19 -6.85
C THR A 233 -28.56 -21.57 -6.32
N GLY A 234 -27.50 -20.83 -6.70
CA GLY A 234 -26.12 -21.18 -6.39
C GLY A 234 -25.61 -22.40 -7.16
N LYS A 235 -26.38 -22.94 -8.12
CA LYS A 235 -25.98 -24.12 -8.90
C LYS A 235 -24.86 -23.75 -9.87
N GLU A 236 -23.77 -24.50 -9.85
CA GLU A 236 -22.69 -24.37 -10.86
C GLU A 236 -23.22 -24.74 -12.25
N LEU A 237 -22.97 -23.86 -13.22
CA LEU A 237 -23.43 -23.99 -14.60
C LEU A 237 -22.30 -24.36 -15.56
N TRP A 238 -21.13 -23.73 -15.39
CA TRP A 238 -19.97 -23.94 -16.25
C TRP A 238 -18.64 -23.57 -15.58
N THR A 239 -17.55 -24.09 -16.15
CA THR A 239 -16.16 -23.79 -15.73
C THR A 239 -15.28 -23.49 -16.93
N CYS A 240 -14.35 -22.54 -16.79
CA CYS A 240 -13.27 -22.27 -17.73
C CYS A 240 -11.93 -22.43 -16.99
N ASN A 241 -11.22 -23.52 -17.28
CA ASN A 241 -10.07 -24.01 -16.53
C ASN A 241 -8.76 -23.40 -17.04
N THR A 242 -8.70 -22.06 -17.09
CA THR A 242 -7.60 -21.29 -17.71
C THR A 242 -6.91 -20.32 -16.76
N LEU A 243 -7.39 -20.22 -15.51
CA LEU A 243 -6.83 -19.27 -14.57
C LEU A 243 -5.58 -19.82 -13.89
N LEU A 244 -4.93 -18.95 -13.12
CA LEU A 244 -3.74 -19.28 -12.36
C LEU A 244 -4.09 -19.64 -10.92
N ARG A 245 -3.10 -20.06 -10.15
CA ARG A 245 -3.31 -20.55 -8.79
C ARG A 245 -3.95 -19.54 -7.83
N THR A 246 -3.33 -18.37 -7.69
CA THR A 246 -3.75 -17.35 -6.72
C THR A 246 -4.57 -16.28 -7.41
N ILE A 247 -5.81 -16.09 -6.97
CA ILE A 247 -6.70 -15.08 -7.54
C ILE A 247 -6.93 -13.95 -6.53
N MET A 248 -6.44 -12.78 -6.88
CA MET A 248 -6.55 -11.56 -6.08
C MET A 248 -7.28 -10.44 -6.86
N THR A 249 -7.45 -10.60 -8.18
CA THR A 249 -8.16 -9.66 -9.04
C THR A 249 -9.60 -10.10 -9.28
N SER A 250 -10.48 -9.12 -9.49
CA SER A 250 -11.86 -9.35 -9.87
C SER A 250 -12.02 -9.24 -11.40
N PRO A 251 -12.82 -10.11 -12.04
CA PRO A 251 -13.17 -9.94 -13.44
C PRO A 251 -13.98 -8.66 -13.69
N VAL A 252 -13.94 -8.15 -14.91
CA VAL A 252 -14.87 -7.11 -15.41
C VAL A 252 -15.67 -7.65 -16.57
N VAL A 253 -16.96 -7.34 -16.63
CA VAL A 253 -17.87 -7.84 -17.67
C VAL A 253 -18.37 -6.70 -18.53
N HIS A 254 -18.37 -6.91 -19.85
CA HIS A 254 -19.00 -6.04 -20.82
C HIS A 254 -19.59 -6.88 -21.96
N ASP A 255 -20.85 -6.64 -22.32
CA ASP A 255 -21.56 -7.30 -23.43
C ASP A 255 -21.40 -8.83 -23.48
N GLY A 256 -21.54 -9.49 -22.33
CA GLY A 256 -21.42 -10.94 -22.21
C GLY A 256 -19.99 -11.47 -22.38
N VAL A 257 -18.97 -10.60 -22.34
CA VAL A 257 -17.55 -10.96 -22.33
C VAL A 257 -16.95 -10.63 -20.97
N ILE A 258 -16.19 -11.56 -20.43
CA ILE A 258 -15.54 -11.50 -19.12
C ILE A 258 -14.06 -11.27 -19.36
N TYR A 259 -13.52 -10.17 -18.83
CA TYR A 259 -12.12 -9.82 -18.90
C TYR A 259 -11.46 -10.01 -17.55
N ILE A 260 -10.29 -10.65 -17.53
CA ILE A 260 -9.53 -10.86 -16.30
C ILE A 260 -8.03 -10.73 -16.57
N ALA A 261 -7.32 -10.14 -15.62
CA ALA A 261 -5.86 -10.05 -15.61
C ALA A 261 -5.39 -10.70 -14.31
N VAL A 262 -4.51 -11.69 -14.41
CA VAL A 262 -4.01 -12.42 -13.25
C VAL A 262 -2.51 -12.58 -13.38
N GLN A 263 -1.79 -12.22 -12.32
CA GLN A 263 -0.46 -12.73 -12.05
C GLN A 263 -0.55 -13.68 -10.87
N SER A 264 0.19 -14.77 -10.89
CA SER A 264 0.32 -15.65 -9.73
C SER A 264 1.75 -16.17 -9.63
N TYR A 265 2.29 -16.18 -8.42
CA TYR A 265 3.58 -16.81 -8.15
C TYR A 265 3.33 -18.31 -8.08
N GLY A 266 3.93 -19.06 -9.01
CA GLY A 266 3.66 -20.48 -9.14
C GLY A 266 4.22 -21.26 -7.98
N ASP A 267 3.42 -22.19 -7.44
CA ASP A 267 3.81 -22.99 -6.29
C ASP A 267 4.32 -24.35 -6.72
N ALA A 268 5.21 -24.39 -7.71
CA ALA A 268 5.77 -25.64 -8.17
C ALA A 268 6.59 -26.36 -7.08
N THR A 269 6.92 -25.74 -5.93
CA THR A 269 7.73 -26.43 -4.91
C THR A 269 7.60 -26.10 -3.41
N ARG A 270 6.98 -25.02 -2.85
CA ARG A 270 7.28 -24.73 -1.42
C ARG A 270 6.23 -24.12 -0.50
N THR A 271 5.37 -23.19 -0.88
CA THR A 271 4.89 -22.23 0.15
C THR A 271 3.74 -22.74 1.02
N LEU A 272 2.68 -23.31 0.42
CA LEU A 272 1.53 -23.77 1.22
C LEU A 272 1.79 -25.09 1.93
N LYS A 273 2.45 -26.06 1.29
CA LYS A 273 2.83 -27.34 1.92
C LYS A 273 3.66 -27.12 3.18
N HIS A 274 4.60 -26.17 3.15
CA HIS A 274 5.40 -25.83 4.33
C HIS A 274 4.60 -25.02 5.36
N ALA A 275 3.82 -24.02 4.94
CA ALA A 275 2.97 -23.26 5.87
C ALA A 275 1.94 -24.15 6.58
N LEU A 276 1.40 -25.17 5.90
CA LEU A 276 0.45 -26.13 6.48
C LEU A 276 1.11 -27.11 7.43
N LEU A 277 2.29 -27.64 7.09
CA LEU A 277 3.05 -28.47 8.04
C LEU A 277 3.45 -27.64 9.27
N GLU A 278 3.82 -26.37 9.10
CA GLU A 278 4.09 -25.49 10.25
C GLU A 278 2.85 -25.21 11.11
N TRP A 279 1.65 -25.23 10.52
CA TRP A 279 0.41 -24.84 11.20
C TRP A 279 -0.37 -26.01 11.81
N LEU A 280 -0.45 -27.12 11.08
CA LEU A 280 -1.28 -28.28 11.41
C LEU A 280 -0.45 -29.48 11.87
N ASP A 281 0.78 -29.66 11.39
CA ASP A 281 1.65 -30.74 11.88
C ASP A 281 2.31 -30.31 13.20
N THR A 282 1.56 -30.51 14.28
CA THR A 282 1.93 -30.06 15.63
C THR A 282 3.18 -30.74 16.17
N ASN A 283 3.50 -31.93 15.67
CA ASN A 283 4.61 -32.75 16.13
C ASN A 283 5.86 -32.63 15.22
N GLN A 284 5.72 -31.97 14.06
CA GLN A 284 6.74 -31.65 13.05
C GLN A 284 7.36 -32.88 12.36
N ASP A 285 6.66 -34.01 12.28
CA ASP A 285 7.11 -35.24 11.61
C ASP A 285 6.87 -35.24 10.09
N LYS A 286 6.24 -34.20 9.56
CA LYS A 286 5.84 -33.98 8.16
C LYS A 286 4.73 -34.91 7.69
N ILE A 287 4.00 -35.52 8.62
CA ILE A 287 2.85 -36.39 8.40
C ILE A 287 1.66 -35.72 9.10
N LEU A 288 0.61 -35.40 8.34
CA LEU A 288 -0.59 -34.81 8.92
C LEU A 288 -1.52 -35.92 9.40
N SER A 289 -1.64 -36.13 10.71
CA SER A 289 -2.68 -37.02 11.24
C SER A 289 -4.03 -36.32 11.26
N ARG A 290 -5.12 -37.09 11.13
CA ARG A 290 -6.48 -36.53 11.12
C ARG A 290 -6.79 -35.77 12.41
N GLU A 291 -6.28 -36.25 13.53
CA GLU A 291 -6.44 -35.67 14.87
C GLU A 291 -5.77 -34.30 15.03
N GLU A 292 -4.73 -34.02 14.24
CA GLU A 292 -4.02 -32.74 14.22
C GLU A 292 -4.73 -31.67 13.37
N THR A 293 -5.69 -32.08 12.54
CA THR A 293 -6.38 -31.16 11.62
C THR A 293 -7.70 -30.64 12.19
N PRO A 294 -8.08 -29.38 11.88
CA PRO A 294 -9.36 -28.81 12.30
C PRO A 294 -10.52 -29.54 11.63
N LYS A 295 -11.69 -29.57 12.28
CA LYS A 295 -12.87 -30.31 11.81
C LYS A 295 -13.30 -29.90 10.40
N GLU A 296 -13.12 -28.62 10.08
CA GLU A 296 -13.41 -28.02 8.79
C GLU A 296 -12.56 -28.63 7.66
N PHE A 297 -11.38 -29.16 7.99
CA PHE A 297 -10.48 -29.82 7.04
C PHE A 297 -10.76 -31.33 6.92
N HIS A 298 -11.51 -31.95 7.83
CA HIS A 298 -11.68 -33.41 7.87
C HIS A 298 -12.27 -34.00 6.60
N GLU A 299 -13.23 -33.33 5.96
CA GLU A 299 -13.79 -33.82 4.69
C GLU A 299 -12.74 -33.82 3.57
N ARG A 300 -11.88 -32.79 3.53
CA ARG A 300 -10.79 -32.68 2.57
C ARG A 300 -9.67 -33.67 2.90
N PHE A 301 -9.41 -33.88 4.18
CA PHE A 301 -8.50 -34.89 4.68
C PHE A 301 -8.91 -36.28 4.19
N ASP A 302 -10.15 -36.68 4.48
CA ASP A 302 -10.70 -37.99 4.15
C ASP A 302 -10.73 -38.23 2.62
N ALA A 303 -10.86 -37.18 1.81
CA ALA A 303 -10.77 -37.27 0.35
C ALA A 303 -9.34 -37.45 -0.19
N SER A 304 -8.33 -37.17 0.65
CA SER A 304 -6.93 -37.07 0.25
C SER A 304 -6.07 -38.19 0.79
N ASP A 305 -6.46 -38.76 1.94
CA ASP A 305 -6.01 -40.05 2.45
C ASP A 305 -6.53 -41.19 1.55
N LYS A 306 -5.83 -41.45 0.45
CA LYS A 306 -6.25 -42.45 -0.54
C LYS A 306 -6.01 -43.86 -0.05
N ASN A 307 -5.07 -44.02 0.87
CA ASN A 307 -4.63 -45.32 1.37
C ASN A 307 -5.41 -45.76 2.64
N GLY A 308 -6.12 -44.83 3.30
CA GLY A 308 -6.99 -45.06 4.45
C GLY A 308 -6.26 -45.23 5.78
N ASP A 309 -5.00 -44.81 5.88
CA ASP A 309 -4.16 -44.95 7.07
C ASP A 309 -4.37 -43.84 8.10
N LYS A 310 -5.30 -42.90 7.82
CA LYS A 310 -5.64 -41.73 8.63
C LYS A 310 -4.49 -40.74 8.78
N VAL A 311 -3.53 -40.77 7.86
CA VAL A 311 -2.50 -39.76 7.73
C VAL A 311 -2.43 -39.22 6.30
N ILE A 312 -1.88 -38.02 6.13
CA ILE A 312 -1.53 -37.47 4.82
C ILE A 312 -0.01 -37.42 4.74
N GLY A 313 0.57 -38.38 4.02
CA GLY A 313 2.01 -38.48 3.82
C GLY A 313 2.53 -37.60 2.67
N PRO A 314 3.86 -37.58 2.45
CA PRO A 314 4.51 -36.79 1.40
C PRO A 314 3.97 -37.00 -0.02
N GLU A 315 3.37 -38.16 -0.30
CA GLU A 315 2.79 -38.51 -1.61
C GLU A 315 1.33 -38.07 -1.78
N GLU A 316 0.59 -37.84 -0.69
CA GLU A 316 -0.83 -37.45 -0.72
C GLU A 316 -1.04 -35.95 -0.48
N ILE A 317 -0.06 -35.30 0.16
CA ILE A 317 -0.12 -33.91 0.60
C ILE A 317 -0.36 -32.91 -0.54
N ASP A 318 0.13 -33.17 -1.75
CA ASP A 318 -0.07 -32.25 -2.87
C ASP A 318 -1.55 -32.30 -3.34
N THR A 319 -2.17 -33.50 -3.35
CA THR A 319 -3.60 -33.67 -3.65
C THR A 319 -4.52 -33.24 -2.51
N ALA A 320 -3.99 -33.18 -1.28
CA ALA A 320 -4.74 -32.69 -0.12
C ALA A 320 -5.15 -31.23 -0.24
N PHE A 321 -4.32 -30.43 -0.90
CA PHE A 321 -4.52 -28.99 -1.00
C PHE A 321 -4.80 -28.51 -2.41
N GLN A 322 -4.55 -29.32 -3.43
CA GLN A 322 -4.90 -28.94 -4.79
C GLN A 322 -5.68 -30.09 -5.45
N SER A 323 -6.88 -29.76 -5.92
CA SER A 323 -7.67 -30.72 -6.69
C SER A 323 -6.84 -31.18 -7.90
N PRO A 324 -6.78 -32.50 -8.20
CA PRO A 324 -6.10 -33.01 -9.40
C PRO A 324 -6.61 -32.34 -10.70
N ASP A 325 -7.89 -31.97 -10.72
CA ASP A 325 -8.53 -31.25 -11.82
C ASP A 325 -8.27 -29.73 -11.77
N ASN A 326 -7.39 -29.27 -10.88
CA ASN A 326 -7.12 -27.86 -10.62
C ASN A 326 -5.64 -27.56 -10.25
N MET A 327 -4.70 -28.28 -10.85
CA MET A 327 -3.25 -28.12 -10.67
C MET A 327 -2.69 -26.90 -11.43
N ALA A 328 -3.31 -25.73 -11.23
CA ALA A 328 -2.87 -24.50 -11.87
C ALA A 328 -1.50 -24.05 -11.36
N ALA A 329 -0.60 -23.80 -12.31
CA ALA A 329 0.69 -23.19 -12.03
C ALA A 329 0.55 -21.67 -11.84
N GLY A 330 1.64 -21.02 -11.44
CA GLY A 330 1.71 -19.57 -11.55
C GLY A 330 2.16 -19.14 -12.93
N GLY A 331 2.09 -17.84 -13.15
CA GLY A 331 2.31 -17.24 -14.43
C GLY A 331 1.64 -15.89 -14.51
N ASN A 332 1.33 -15.51 -15.74
CA ASN A 332 0.82 -14.22 -16.14
C ASN A 332 -0.23 -14.46 -17.21
N ILE A 333 -1.45 -13.95 -17.01
CA ILE A 333 -2.51 -14.01 -18.02
C ILE A 333 -3.26 -12.67 -18.08
N ILE A 334 -3.66 -12.28 -19.28
CA ILE A 334 -4.81 -11.40 -19.52
C ILE A 334 -5.70 -12.11 -20.52
N GLN A 335 -6.97 -12.30 -20.18
CA GLN A 335 -7.92 -13.12 -20.94
C GLN A 335 -9.23 -12.38 -21.18
N ALA A 336 -9.83 -12.67 -22.33
CA ALA A 336 -11.25 -12.48 -22.57
C ALA A 336 -11.93 -13.84 -22.75
N ILE A 337 -12.99 -14.05 -22.00
CA ILE A 337 -13.77 -15.28 -21.98
C ILE A 337 -15.23 -14.91 -22.24
N LYS A 338 -15.86 -15.57 -23.20
CA LYS A 338 -17.29 -15.45 -23.45
C LYS A 338 -18.05 -15.97 -22.23
N GLY A 339 -19.06 -15.23 -21.78
CA GLY A 339 -20.01 -15.68 -20.76
C GLY A 339 -21.04 -16.68 -21.29
N GLY A 340 -21.75 -17.30 -20.37
CA GLY A 340 -22.73 -18.35 -20.68
C GLY A 340 -22.09 -19.71 -20.93
N GLY A 341 -22.89 -20.64 -21.48
CA GLY A 341 -22.48 -22.03 -21.74
C GLY A 341 -22.97 -23.02 -20.68
N SER A 342 -22.43 -24.24 -20.74
CA SER A 342 -22.73 -25.33 -19.80
C SER A 342 -21.56 -26.32 -19.74
N GLY A 343 -21.24 -26.79 -18.54
CA GLY A 343 -20.12 -27.73 -18.31
C GLY A 343 -18.75 -27.08 -18.49
N ASP A 344 -17.75 -27.85 -18.90
CA ASP A 344 -16.42 -27.32 -19.21
C ASP A 344 -16.44 -26.56 -20.54
N VAL A 345 -16.28 -25.24 -20.45
CA VAL A 345 -16.28 -24.31 -21.60
C VAL A 345 -14.89 -23.88 -22.04
N THR A 346 -13.82 -24.45 -21.46
CA THR A 346 -12.42 -24.04 -21.66
C THR A 346 -12.03 -23.94 -23.13
N LYS A 347 -12.46 -24.90 -23.96
CA LYS A 347 -12.10 -24.95 -25.39
C LYS A 347 -12.98 -24.07 -26.29
N THR A 348 -14.11 -23.58 -25.78
CA THR A 348 -15.17 -22.96 -26.61
C THR A 348 -15.40 -21.49 -26.27
N HIS A 349 -15.04 -21.04 -25.06
CA HIS A 349 -15.38 -19.70 -24.58
C HIS A 349 -14.16 -18.78 -24.43
N VAL A 350 -12.92 -19.28 -24.47
CA VAL A 350 -11.73 -18.41 -24.49
C VAL A 350 -11.67 -17.69 -25.85
N LEU A 351 -11.85 -16.36 -25.83
CA LEU A 351 -11.79 -15.53 -27.05
C LEU A 351 -10.34 -15.21 -27.41
N TRP A 352 -9.57 -14.81 -26.40
CA TRP A 352 -8.14 -14.58 -26.51
C TRP A 352 -7.48 -14.71 -25.13
N ASN A 353 -6.21 -15.09 -25.13
CA ASN A 353 -5.36 -15.20 -23.95
C ASN A 353 -3.97 -14.66 -24.29
N ILE A 354 -3.47 -13.79 -23.44
CA ILE A 354 -2.14 -13.18 -23.58
C ILE A 354 -1.31 -13.63 -22.38
N ASP A 355 -0.03 -13.91 -22.60
CA ASP A 355 0.99 -14.02 -21.55
C ASP A 355 1.77 -12.69 -21.45
N PRO A 356 1.28 -11.70 -20.68
CA PRO A 356 1.85 -10.36 -20.64
C PRO A 356 3.00 -10.26 -19.63
N LYS A 357 3.78 -9.18 -19.76
CA LYS A 357 4.80 -8.79 -18.78
C LYS A 357 4.30 -7.83 -17.70
N THR A 358 3.14 -7.20 -17.92
CA THR A 358 2.51 -6.21 -17.03
C THR A 358 1.23 -6.66 -16.30
N PRO A 359 0.92 -7.97 -16.13
CA PRO A 359 -0.28 -8.34 -15.40
C PRO A 359 -0.12 -7.95 -13.93
N SER A 360 -1.23 -7.59 -13.32
CA SER A 360 -1.31 -7.39 -11.88
C SER A 360 -1.91 -8.63 -11.25
N ASN A 361 -1.39 -9.01 -10.09
CA ASN A 361 -2.12 -9.92 -9.20
C ASN A 361 -3.04 -9.11 -8.28
N LEU A 362 -2.73 -7.86 -7.95
CA LEU A 362 -3.45 -7.13 -6.90
C LEU A 362 -4.53 -6.20 -7.44
N SER A 363 -4.29 -5.59 -8.61
CA SER A 363 -5.17 -4.60 -9.20
C SER A 363 -6.03 -5.22 -10.29
N SER A 364 -7.36 -5.06 -10.20
CA SER A 364 -8.29 -5.61 -11.18
C SER A 364 -8.24 -4.83 -12.49
N PRO A 365 -8.41 -5.47 -13.66
CA PRO A 365 -8.41 -4.74 -14.93
C PRO A 365 -9.64 -3.83 -15.04
N LEU A 366 -9.49 -2.74 -15.80
CA LEU A 366 -10.58 -1.82 -16.13
C LEU A 366 -10.91 -1.92 -17.62
N PHE A 367 -12.17 -2.21 -17.93
CA PHE A 367 -12.71 -2.06 -19.28
C PHE A 367 -13.33 -0.66 -19.40
N PHE A 368 -12.89 0.13 -20.37
CA PHE A 368 -13.46 1.44 -20.66
C PHE A 368 -13.28 1.80 -22.14
N ASN A 369 -14.35 2.17 -22.84
CA ASN A 369 -14.35 2.56 -24.26
C ASN A 369 -13.56 1.59 -25.18
N ASP A 370 -13.90 0.30 -25.14
CA ASP A 370 -13.26 -0.79 -25.90
C ASP A 370 -11.77 -1.03 -25.57
N ARG A 371 -11.30 -0.48 -24.45
CA ARG A 371 -9.92 -0.63 -23.98
C ARG A 371 -9.86 -1.34 -22.64
N LEU A 372 -8.87 -2.20 -22.49
CA LEU A 372 -8.57 -2.91 -21.25
C LEU A 372 -7.28 -2.37 -20.63
N TYR A 373 -7.41 -1.69 -19.49
CA TYR A 373 -6.31 -1.10 -18.75
C TYR A 373 -5.84 -2.03 -17.63
N VAL A 374 -4.52 -2.19 -17.51
CA VAL A 374 -3.87 -2.94 -16.42
C VAL A 374 -2.70 -2.14 -15.84
N VAL A 375 -2.52 -2.24 -14.53
CA VAL A 375 -1.41 -1.59 -13.79
C VAL A 375 -0.78 -2.55 -12.79
N LYS A 376 0.54 -2.54 -12.74
CA LYS A 376 1.37 -3.33 -11.82
C LYS A 376 2.25 -2.40 -10.96
N SER A 377 2.76 -2.94 -9.85
CA SER A 377 3.83 -2.33 -9.05
C SER A 377 4.95 -1.71 -9.90
N GLY A 378 5.48 -0.60 -9.39
CA GLY A 378 6.41 0.27 -10.10
C GLY A 378 5.75 1.19 -11.13
N GLY A 379 4.42 1.27 -11.15
CA GLY A 379 3.63 2.08 -12.09
C GLY A 379 3.74 1.58 -13.52
N MET A 380 4.03 0.30 -13.69
CA MET A 380 4.14 -0.31 -15.01
C MET A 380 2.74 -0.67 -15.50
N SER A 381 2.33 -0.10 -16.63
CA SER A 381 0.97 -0.25 -17.15
C SER A 381 0.97 -0.67 -18.61
N SER A 382 -0.14 -1.28 -19.03
CA SER A 382 -0.44 -1.57 -20.44
C SER A 382 -1.92 -1.31 -20.72
N CYS A 383 -2.24 -1.11 -21.99
CA CYS A 383 -3.59 -1.01 -22.49
C CYS A 383 -3.74 -1.86 -23.75
N TYR A 384 -4.84 -2.61 -23.81
CA TYR A 384 -5.13 -3.52 -24.91
C TYR A 384 -6.46 -3.16 -25.54
N ASP A 385 -6.57 -3.39 -26.85
CA ASP A 385 -7.86 -3.46 -27.52
C ASP A 385 -8.65 -4.63 -26.91
N ALA A 386 -9.81 -4.35 -26.31
CA ALA A 386 -10.56 -5.35 -25.57
C ALA A 386 -11.16 -6.43 -26.48
N LYS A 387 -11.39 -6.13 -27.76
CA LYS A 387 -11.94 -7.10 -28.70
C LYS A 387 -10.88 -8.08 -29.18
N THR A 388 -9.68 -7.58 -29.51
CA THR A 388 -8.64 -8.40 -30.16
C THR A 388 -7.50 -8.82 -29.22
N GLY A 389 -7.40 -8.23 -28.02
CA GLY A 389 -6.27 -8.42 -27.11
C GLY A 389 -4.95 -7.80 -27.63
N LYS A 390 -5.00 -6.97 -28.67
CA LYS A 390 -3.78 -6.36 -29.23
C LYS A 390 -3.37 -5.19 -28.34
N ALA A 391 -2.10 -5.12 -27.96
CA ALA A 391 -1.59 -3.98 -27.21
C ALA A 391 -1.74 -2.69 -28.01
N LEU A 392 -2.40 -1.69 -27.41
CA LEU A 392 -2.43 -0.30 -27.88
C LEU A 392 -1.15 0.41 -27.42
N TRP A 393 -0.79 0.19 -26.15
CA TRP A 393 0.52 0.51 -25.59
C TRP A 393 0.85 -0.51 -24.48
N ASP A 394 2.13 -0.82 -24.32
CA ASP A 394 2.59 -1.89 -23.42
C ASP A 394 3.81 -1.45 -22.62
N ARG A 395 3.94 -1.96 -21.39
CA ARG A 395 5.09 -1.73 -20.51
C ARG A 395 5.50 -0.26 -20.39
N SER A 396 4.49 0.60 -20.30
CA SER A 396 4.68 2.03 -20.20
C SER A 396 4.56 2.44 -18.74
N ARG A 397 5.48 3.30 -18.28
CA ARG A 397 5.46 3.78 -16.90
C ARG A 397 4.55 5.00 -16.79
N LEU A 398 3.72 5.00 -15.75
CA LEU A 398 2.84 6.12 -15.39
C LEU A 398 3.59 7.37 -14.88
N GLY A 399 4.91 7.28 -14.71
CA GLY A 399 5.72 8.35 -14.12
C GLY A 399 5.50 8.52 -12.61
N ASN A 400 4.83 7.57 -11.94
CA ASN A 400 4.69 7.51 -10.49
C ASN A 400 5.18 6.14 -9.99
N PHE A 401 6.29 6.11 -9.26
CA PHE A 401 6.86 4.87 -8.73
C PHE A 401 6.25 4.53 -7.38
N GLY A 402 5.71 3.31 -7.26
CA GLY A 402 5.07 2.83 -6.04
C GLY A 402 4.36 1.50 -6.28
N ASP A 403 3.73 0.95 -5.24
CA ASP A 403 2.86 -0.21 -5.37
C ASP A 403 1.42 0.21 -5.72
N TYR A 404 0.73 -0.65 -6.45
CA TYR A 404 -0.62 -0.38 -6.97
C TYR A 404 -1.54 -1.53 -6.57
N PHE A 405 -2.30 -1.32 -5.49
CA PHE A 405 -3.29 -2.25 -4.97
C PHE A 405 -4.70 -1.87 -5.41
N ALA A 406 -5.01 -0.56 -5.41
CA ALA A 406 -6.27 -0.05 -5.90
C ALA A 406 -6.47 -0.40 -7.38
N SER A 407 -7.70 -0.69 -7.77
CA SER A 407 -8.07 -0.95 -9.16
C SER A 407 -8.29 0.38 -9.90
N PRO A 408 -7.94 0.51 -11.19
CA PRO A 408 -8.29 1.69 -11.96
C PRO A 408 -9.80 1.89 -12.02
N VAL A 409 -10.21 3.15 -12.01
CA VAL A 409 -11.59 3.58 -12.23
C VAL A 409 -11.66 4.64 -13.31
N ALA A 410 -12.79 4.77 -14.00
CA ALA A 410 -12.94 5.72 -15.09
C ALA A 410 -14.28 6.45 -15.08
N ALA A 411 -14.22 7.69 -15.56
CA ALA A 411 -15.36 8.54 -15.85
C ALA A 411 -14.90 9.66 -16.80
N GLU A 412 -15.83 10.24 -17.57
CA GLU A 412 -15.57 11.45 -18.37
C GLU A 412 -14.32 11.37 -19.29
N GLY A 413 -14.08 10.22 -19.91
CA GLY A 413 -12.92 10.04 -20.81
C GLY A 413 -11.57 10.02 -20.09
N LYS A 414 -11.57 9.76 -18.77
CA LYS A 414 -10.37 9.73 -17.93
C LYS A 414 -10.30 8.44 -17.13
N VAL A 415 -9.08 7.99 -16.86
CA VAL A 415 -8.77 6.84 -16.01
C VAL A 415 -7.98 7.30 -14.80
N TYR A 416 -8.46 6.98 -13.60
CA TYR A 416 -7.83 7.31 -12.33
C TYR A 416 -7.23 6.05 -11.71
N ILE A 417 -5.94 6.14 -11.37
CA ILE A 417 -5.15 5.02 -10.87
C ILE A 417 -4.50 5.44 -9.55
N ALA A 418 -5.05 4.94 -8.44
CA ALA A 418 -4.51 5.24 -7.11
C ALA A 418 -3.34 4.31 -6.76
N ALA A 419 -2.33 4.88 -6.11
CA ALA A 419 -1.11 4.19 -5.70
C ALA A 419 -0.94 4.23 -4.18
N LYS A 420 -0.27 3.19 -3.66
CA LYS A 420 0.06 3.05 -2.23
C LYS A 420 0.82 4.26 -1.69
N ASN A 421 1.63 4.92 -2.51
CA ASN A 421 2.38 6.11 -2.11
C ASN A 421 1.52 7.38 -1.95
N GLY A 422 0.21 7.28 -2.12
CA GLY A 422 -0.75 8.36 -1.87
C GLY A 422 -1.11 9.21 -3.09
N PHE A 423 -0.54 8.89 -4.26
CA PHE A 423 -0.86 9.58 -5.50
C PHE A 423 -2.01 8.90 -6.25
N ILE A 424 -2.87 9.72 -6.86
CA ILE A 424 -3.79 9.30 -7.92
C ILE A 424 -3.22 9.80 -9.25
N VAL A 425 -2.85 8.87 -10.13
CA VAL A 425 -2.44 9.20 -11.50
C VAL A 425 -3.68 9.25 -12.38
N GLU A 426 -3.83 10.33 -13.12
CA GLU A 426 -4.92 10.53 -14.07
C GLU A 426 -4.41 10.38 -15.50
N LEU A 427 -5.08 9.55 -16.30
CA LEU A 427 -4.81 9.32 -17.70
C LEU A 427 -5.97 9.82 -18.55
N GLU A 428 -5.68 10.30 -19.76
CA GLU A 428 -6.68 10.40 -20.80
C GLU A 428 -6.99 9.01 -21.37
N ASP A 429 -8.27 8.74 -21.63
CA ASP A 429 -8.72 7.55 -22.35
C ASP A 429 -8.31 7.64 -23.83
N ALA A 430 -7.12 7.14 -24.14
CA ALA A 430 -6.52 7.22 -25.46
C ALA A 430 -5.77 5.93 -25.85
N PRO A 431 -5.61 5.66 -27.17
CA PRO A 431 -4.82 4.54 -27.67
C PRO A 431 -3.30 4.72 -27.49
N GLN A 432 -2.85 5.85 -26.93
CA GLN A 432 -1.48 6.06 -26.46
C GLN A 432 -1.52 6.45 -24.98
N LEU A 433 -0.48 6.10 -24.22
CA LEU A 433 -0.38 6.53 -22.83
C LEU A 433 -0.24 8.06 -22.77
N LYS A 434 -1.22 8.71 -22.15
CA LYS A 434 -1.20 10.15 -21.89
C LYS A 434 -1.57 10.41 -20.44
N VAL A 435 -0.55 10.65 -19.61
CA VAL A 435 -0.72 11.08 -18.22
C VAL A 435 -1.09 12.56 -18.22
N VAL A 436 -2.26 12.89 -17.68
CA VAL A 436 -2.78 14.27 -17.63
C VAL A 436 -2.73 14.88 -16.24
N GLY A 437 -2.51 14.07 -15.19
CA GLY A 437 -2.35 14.57 -13.82
C GLY A 437 -1.75 13.54 -12.86
N LYS A 438 -1.17 14.06 -11.77
CA LYS A 438 -0.77 13.28 -10.59
C LYS A 438 -1.18 14.07 -9.36
N HIS A 439 -2.04 13.47 -8.55
CA HIS A 439 -2.74 14.17 -7.48
C HIS A 439 -2.34 13.55 -6.14
N ASP A 440 -1.61 14.30 -5.32
CA ASP A 440 -1.14 13.86 -4.00
C ASP A 440 -2.27 13.95 -2.98
N MET A 441 -2.71 12.82 -2.44
CA MET A 441 -3.77 12.73 -1.44
C MET A 441 -3.24 12.73 0.00
N GLY A 442 -1.92 12.90 0.17
CA GLY A 442 -1.27 13.15 1.47
C GLY A 442 -1.30 11.95 2.41
N GLU A 443 -1.65 10.77 1.92
CA GLU A 443 -1.76 9.54 2.69
C GLU A 443 -1.82 8.30 1.79
N GLU A 444 -1.35 7.14 2.26
CA GLU A 444 -1.43 5.88 1.52
C GLU A 444 -2.84 5.57 1.01
N ILE A 445 -2.92 5.12 -0.24
CA ILE A 445 -4.17 4.67 -0.87
C ILE A 445 -4.03 3.22 -1.31
N ILE A 446 -4.82 2.36 -0.69
CA ILE A 446 -4.98 0.95 -1.07
C ILE A 446 -6.40 0.69 -1.58
N ALA A 447 -7.37 1.39 -0.98
CA ALA A 447 -8.77 1.35 -1.39
C ALA A 447 -8.95 1.90 -2.82
N THR A 448 -9.89 1.31 -3.56
CA THR A 448 -10.25 1.82 -4.89
C THR A 448 -11.15 3.05 -4.73
N PRO A 449 -10.83 4.20 -5.35
CA PRO A 449 -11.70 5.37 -5.28
C PRO A 449 -13.11 5.11 -5.83
N ALA A 450 -14.11 5.79 -5.29
CA ALA A 450 -15.47 5.79 -5.83
C ALA A 450 -15.77 7.08 -6.57
N ILE A 451 -16.55 7.00 -7.66
CA ILE A 451 -16.95 8.15 -8.46
C ILE A 451 -18.47 8.22 -8.50
N ALA A 452 -19.04 9.36 -8.10
CA ALA A 452 -20.46 9.62 -8.19
C ALA A 452 -20.73 11.12 -8.15
N ASP A 453 -21.75 11.60 -8.87
CA ASP A 453 -22.27 12.97 -8.78
C ASP A 453 -21.20 14.08 -8.92
N GLY A 454 -20.29 13.93 -9.89
CA GLY A 454 -19.21 14.90 -10.13
C GLY A 454 -18.13 14.92 -9.04
N ARG A 455 -18.09 13.90 -8.19
CA ARG A 455 -17.16 13.77 -7.05
C ARG A 455 -16.34 12.51 -7.14
N LEU A 456 -15.12 12.59 -6.61
CA LEU A 456 -14.25 11.44 -6.36
C LEU A 456 -14.10 11.29 -4.84
N PHE A 457 -14.47 10.12 -4.33
CA PHE A 457 -14.35 9.74 -2.92
C PHE A 457 -13.14 8.83 -2.76
N VAL A 458 -12.12 9.34 -2.06
CA VAL A 458 -10.83 8.69 -1.88
C VAL A 458 -10.72 8.24 -0.42
N ARG A 459 -10.70 6.92 -0.22
CA ARG A 459 -10.33 6.34 1.07
C ARG A 459 -8.82 6.21 1.12
N THR A 460 -8.20 7.03 1.97
CA THR A 460 -6.81 6.85 2.39
C THR A 460 -6.76 5.93 3.62
N ARG A 461 -5.58 5.59 4.12
CA ARG A 461 -5.42 4.65 5.27
C ARG A 461 -6.27 5.03 6.50
N GLU A 462 -6.35 6.31 6.85
CA GLU A 462 -6.99 6.86 8.06
C GLU A 462 -8.18 7.78 7.75
N SER A 463 -8.28 8.29 6.52
CA SER A 463 -9.26 9.31 6.14
C SER A 463 -10.14 8.90 4.95
N LEU A 464 -11.31 9.54 4.86
CA LEU A 464 -12.14 9.62 3.66
C LEU A 464 -12.14 11.06 3.16
N ILE A 465 -11.76 11.26 1.90
CA ILE A 465 -11.65 12.58 1.27
C ILE A 465 -12.61 12.64 0.08
N CYS A 466 -13.42 13.68 0.01
CA CYS A 466 -14.24 13.96 -1.17
C CYS A 466 -13.63 15.15 -1.92
N VAL A 467 -13.33 14.95 -3.21
CA VAL A 467 -12.89 16.04 -4.10
C VAL A 467 -13.94 16.34 -5.16
N SER A 468 -14.12 17.62 -5.48
CA SER A 468 -15.11 18.09 -6.45
C SER A 468 -14.71 19.41 -7.10
N SER A 469 -15.19 19.68 -8.32
CA SER A 469 -14.95 20.94 -9.05
C SER A 469 -15.64 22.16 -8.43
N SER A 470 -16.63 21.96 -7.57
CA SER A 470 -17.45 23.02 -6.93
C SER A 470 -17.03 23.31 -5.48
N ALA A 471 -15.87 22.82 -5.05
CA ALA A 471 -15.42 22.96 -3.67
C ALA A 471 -15.13 24.43 -3.32
N VAL A 472 -16.00 25.03 -2.50
CA VAL A 472 -15.66 26.20 -1.68
C VAL A 472 -14.75 25.70 -0.56
N ALA A 473 -13.66 26.41 -0.29
CA ALA A 473 -12.59 26.00 0.63
C ALA A 473 -13.15 25.41 1.95
N PRO A 474 -12.61 24.27 2.43
CA PRO A 474 -13.09 23.63 3.64
C PRO A 474 -12.88 24.53 4.87
N ALA A 475 -13.90 24.62 5.72
CA ALA A 475 -13.79 25.22 7.03
C ALA A 475 -12.95 24.29 7.93
N LEU A 476 -11.67 24.63 8.11
CA LEU A 476 -10.83 24.07 9.17
C LEU A 476 -11.41 24.49 10.52
N VAL A 477 -11.88 23.52 11.31
CA VAL A 477 -12.12 23.71 12.74
C VAL A 477 -10.83 23.34 13.46
N GLU A 478 -9.99 24.33 13.77
CA GLU A 478 -8.84 24.17 14.67
C GLU A 478 -8.88 25.20 15.81
N ALA A 479 -8.48 24.76 17.01
CA ALA A 479 -8.44 25.54 18.23
C ALA A 479 -7.00 25.98 18.57
N GLY A 480 -6.82 27.29 18.81
CA GLY A 480 -5.87 27.85 19.80
C GLY A 480 -4.41 28.09 19.38
N THR A 481 -4.01 29.37 19.40
CA THR A 481 -2.73 29.99 18.96
C THR A 481 -1.57 30.00 19.99
N GLY A 482 -0.32 30.14 19.51
CA GLY A 482 0.81 30.70 20.30
C GLY A 482 2.14 30.79 19.53
N MET A 483 2.78 31.97 19.51
CA MET A 483 3.94 32.36 18.69
C MET A 483 5.12 32.81 19.59
N VAL A 484 6.38 32.42 19.33
CA VAL A 484 7.58 33.02 19.98
C VAL A 484 8.79 33.11 19.02
N ARG A 485 9.57 34.20 19.20
CA ARG A 485 10.70 34.72 18.40
C ARG A 485 12.07 34.08 18.70
N SER A 486 13.00 34.27 17.77
CA SER A 486 14.42 33.86 17.73
C SER A 486 15.38 34.83 18.43
N ASP A 487 16.47 34.30 19.01
CA ASP A 487 17.74 35.03 19.21
C ASP A 487 18.94 34.11 18.92
N ALA A 488 19.97 34.67 18.25
CA ALA A 488 21.18 33.99 17.76
C ALA A 488 22.36 34.17 18.72
N ILE A 489 23.24 33.15 18.89
CA ILE A 489 24.55 33.26 19.57
C ILE A 489 25.60 32.33 18.90
N GLU A 490 26.84 32.83 18.84
CA GLU A 490 28.06 32.36 18.18
C GLU A 490 28.69 31.02 18.64
N ILE A 491 29.61 30.55 17.79
CA ILE A 491 30.17 29.20 17.59
C ILE A 491 31.53 29.01 18.30
N ILE A 492 31.77 27.84 18.91
CA ILE A 492 33.12 27.27 19.13
C ILE A 492 33.08 25.75 18.92
N THR A 493 33.79 25.24 17.89
CA THR A 493 33.96 23.81 17.59
C THR A 493 35.33 23.30 18.04
N ALA A 494 35.39 22.22 18.84
CA ALA A 494 36.63 21.48 19.12
C ALA A 494 36.46 20.00 18.72
N GLN A 495 37.41 19.46 17.97
CA GLN A 495 37.48 18.02 17.65
C GLN A 495 38.16 17.22 18.79
N PRO A 496 37.75 15.97 19.06
CA PRO A 496 38.40 15.12 20.06
C PRO A 496 39.74 14.56 19.57
N PRO A 497 40.70 14.29 20.47
CA PRO A 497 42.03 13.80 20.14
C PRO A 497 42.04 12.33 19.67
N HIS A 498 43.00 12.01 18.79
CA HIS A 498 43.18 10.67 18.19
C HIS A 498 43.47 9.58 19.23
N GLY A 499 42.67 8.50 19.21
CA GLY A 499 42.93 7.26 19.97
C GLY A 499 41.90 6.91 21.06
N SER A 500 40.92 7.78 21.33
CA SER A 500 39.83 7.53 22.27
C SER A 500 38.65 6.81 21.59
N ARG A 501 38.07 5.80 22.26
CA ARG A 501 36.78 5.22 21.85
C ARG A 501 35.67 6.10 22.43
N VAL A 502 35.05 6.89 21.58
CA VAL A 502 33.95 7.80 21.96
C VAL A 502 32.61 7.16 21.60
N TRP A 503 31.69 7.13 22.55
CA TRP A 503 30.32 6.71 22.28
C TRP A 503 29.49 7.93 21.84
N ASN A 504 28.93 7.86 20.64
CA ASN A 504 28.04 8.88 20.08
C ASN A 504 26.59 8.39 20.23
N GLY A 505 25.86 8.86 21.23
CA GLY A 505 24.46 8.51 21.39
C GLY A 505 23.67 9.55 22.17
N TYR A 506 22.46 9.80 21.67
CA TYR A 506 21.47 10.66 22.31
C TYR A 506 20.82 9.90 23.48
N THR A 507 20.52 10.61 24.57
CA THR A 507 19.87 10.11 25.80
C THR A 507 18.35 9.92 25.68
N GLY A 508 17.80 10.31 24.54
CA GLY A 508 16.50 9.88 24.04
C GLY A 508 16.65 9.33 22.63
N ASN A 509 15.56 8.88 22.01
CA ASN A 509 15.59 8.75 20.55
C ASN A 509 15.82 10.15 19.91
N ALA A 510 16.25 10.23 18.63
CA ALA A 510 16.46 11.51 17.92
C ALA A 510 15.22 12.43 17.88
N MET A 511 14.11 11.92 18.40
CA MET A 511 12.80 12.52 18.47
C MET A 511 12.42 12.99 19.87
N GLY A 512 13.18 12.69 20.93
CA GLY A 512 12.78 13.03 22.30
C GLY A 512 11.48 12.37 22.81
N GLN A 513 11.00 11.30 22.15
CA GLN A 513 9.74 10.62 22.48
C GLN A 513 9.89 9.55 23.55
N GLU A 514 11.01 8.83 23.58
CA GLU A 514 11.37 7.89 24.63
C GLU A 514 12.66 8.35 25.29
N SER A 515 12.57 8.62 26.59
CA SER A 515 13.72 8.89 27.43
C SER A 515 14.07 7.60 28.17
N TRP A 516 15.33 7.19 28.12
CA TRP A 516 15.80 6.00 28.83
C TRP A 516 15.52 6.17 30.33
N THR A 517 15.12 5.10 31.00
CA THR A 517 15.06 5.09 32.46
C THR A 517 16.48 5.25 33.04
N GLN A 518 16.55 5.71 34.29
CA GLN A 518 17.83 5.86 34.99
C GLN A 518 18.63 4.54 34.99
N ASP A 519 17.95 3.41 35.21
CA ASP A 519 18.57 2.08 35.27
C ASP A 519 19.15 1.65 33.92
N GLU A 520 18.47 1.95 32.81
CA GLU A 520 18.95 1.65 31.45
C GLU A 520 20.20 2.46 31.10
N LEU A 521 20.24 3.73 31.50
CA LEU A 521 21.40 4.60 31.31
C LEU A 521 22.61 4.11 32.12
N GLU A 522 22.38 3.67 33.36
CA GLU A 522 23.44 3.10 34.19
C GLU A 522 23.97 1.77 33.64
N GLN A 523 23.09 0.90 33.15
CA GLN A 523 23.49 -0.34 32.48
C GLN A 523 24.30 -0.06 31.21
N LEU A 524 23.92 0.95 30.43
CA LEU A 524 24.68 1.38 29.26
C LEU A 524 26.07 1.86 29.64
N LEU A 525 26.19 2.76 30.62
CA LEU A 525 27.49 3.29 31.03
C LEU A 525 28.42 2.17 31.53
N LYS A 526 27.90 1.21 32.30
CA LYS A 526 28.65 0.01 32.71
C LYS A 526 29.08 -0.84 31.51
N ARG A 527 28.20 -1.02 30.51
CA ARG A 527 28.51 -1.73 29.27
C ARG A 527 29.58 -0.99 28.45
N LEU A 528 29.53 0.33 28.39
CA LEU A 528 30.52 1.16 27.68
C LEU A 528 31.91 1.08 28.35
N GLN A 529 31.97 1.05 29.69
CA GLN A 529 33.21 0.77 30.42
C GLN A 529 33.78 -0.61 30.07
N THR A 530 32.93 -1.64 30.03
CA THR A 530 33.32 -3.01 29.65
C THR A 530 33.86 -3.06 28.21
N LEU A 531 33.30 -2.24 27.32
CA LEU A 531 33.72 -2.13 25.91
C LEU A 531 34.90 -1.15 25.69
N LYS A 532 35.49 -0.63 26.77
CA LYS A 532 36.64 0.29 26.77
C LYS A 532 36.40 1.60 26.04
N TYR A 533 35.19 2.17 26.15
CA TYR A 533 34.93 3.55 25.76
C TYR A 533 35.50 4.51 26.81
N THR A 534 36.15 5.58 26.37
CA THR A 534 36.83 6.57 27.23
C THR A 534 36.16 7.93 27.21
N GLY A 535 35.30 8.19 26.22
CA GLY A 535 34.54 9.44 26.11
C GLY A 535 33.10 9.21 25.64
N ILE A 536 32.24 10.19 25.92
CA ILE A 536 30.82 10.20 25.58
C ILE A 536 30.48 11.54 24.95
N ALA A 537 29.97 11.50 23.73
CA ALA A 537 29.53 12.71 23.02
C ALA A 537 28.07 13.03 23.36
N ILE A 538 27.83 14.21 23.94
CA ILE A 538 26.51 14.69 24.35
C ILE A 538 26.24 16.07 23.74
N PRO A 539 25.06 16.34 23.15
CA PRO A 539 24.71 17.65 22.61
C PRO A 539 24.76 18.77 23.66
N ALA A 540 25.21 19.96 23.26
CA ALA A 540 25.23 21.16 24.11
C ALA A 540 23.81 21.62 24.51
N LYS A 541 22.88 21.53 23.55
CA LYS A 541 21.46 21.86 23.66
C LYS A 541 20.66 20.89 22.80
N ILE A 542 19.49 20.47 23.29
CA ILE A 542 18.46 19.85 22.44
C ILE A 542 17.58 21.01 21.98
N ALA A 543 17.84 21.53 20.78
CA ALA A 543 16.99 22.59 20.22
C ALA A 543 15.60 22.02 19.92
N PRO A 544 14.50 22.72 20.25
CA PRO A 544 13.17 22.30 19.86
C PRO A 544 13.09 22.27 18.33
N PHE A 545 12.71 21.14 17.76
CA PHE A 545 12.46 21.01 16.31
C PHE A 545 10.99 20.67 16.08
N LYS A 546 10.40 21.30 15.07
CA LYS A 546 9.03 21.00 14.63
C LYS A 546 9.10 19.82 13.66
N PRO A 547 8.55 18.63 13.99
CA PRO A 547 8.62 17.47 13.13
C PRO A 547 8.01 17.77 11.76
N ILE A 548 8.43 17.01 10.76
CA ILE A 548 7.80 17.01 9.45
C ILE A 548 6.50 16.24 9.63
N ARG A 549 5.38 16.93 9.45
CA ARG A 549 4.18 16.27 8.92
C ARG A 549 4.57 15.94 7.46
N VAL A 550 5.10 14.75 7.23
CA VAL A 550 5.16 14.22 5.85
C VAL A 550 3.71 13.84 5.61
N ASP A 551 2.97 14.67 4.88
CA ASP A 551 1.63 14.31 4.48
C ASP A 551 1.78 13.14 3.49
N GLY A 552 1.65 11.92 4.03
CA GLY A 552 1.77 10.62 3.35
C GLY A 552 1.87 9.51 4.40
N ASP A 553 1.16 8.38 4.22
CA ASP A 553 1.33 7.22 5.11
C ASP A 553 2.50 6.37 4.61
N THR A 554 3.71 6.81 4.94
CA THR A 554 4.88 5.92 4.94
C THR A 554 5.14 5.49 6.38
N GLY A 555 6.03 4.50 6.58
CA GLY A 555 6.41 3.96 7.90
C GLY A 555 6.85 5.03 8.93
N GLY A 556 7.03 6.28 8.50
CA GLY A 556 7.13 7.47 9.34
C GLY A 556 5.96 7.71 10.30
N ARG A 557 4.69 7.36 10.01
CA ARG A 557 3.61 7.63 11.00
C ARG A 557 3.75 6.83 12.31
N LYS A 558 4.19 5.57 12.24
CA LYS A 558 4.34 4.72 13.44
C LYS A 558 5.45 5.19 14.39
N ALA A 559 6.50 5.82 13.87
CA ALA A 559 7.59 6.33 14.70
C ALA A 559 7.33 7.72 15.28
N PHE A 560 6.18 8.36 14.99
CA PHE A 560 5.93 9.79 15.26
C PHE A 560 4.53 10.05 15.88
N HIS A 561 3.79 9.02 16.30
CA HIS A 561 2.43 9.15 16.85
C HIS A 561 2.41 10.00 18.14
N GLY A 562 1.64 11.11 18.17
CA GLY A 562 1.34 11.88 19.38
C GLY A 562 2.19 13.14 19.68
N ALA A 563 3.15 13.54 18.84
CA ALA A 563 3.96 14.75 19.10
C ALA A 563 3.52 15.97 18.27
N THR A 564 3.07 17.03 18.94
CA THR A 564 2.71 18.32 18.32
C THR A 564 3.86 19.33 18.31
N ILE A 565 4.75 19.31 19.31
CA ILE A 565 6.00 20.06 19.42
C ILE A 565 6.95 19.20 20.30
N PHE A 566 8.22 19.04 19.92
CA PHE A 566 9.22 18.43 20.81
C PHE A 566 9.77 19.44 21.81
N GLU A 567 8.94 19.80 22.78
CA GLU A 567 9.42 20.08 24.13
C GLU A 567 9.08 18.85 24.96
N ASN A 568 10.04 17.95 25.17
CA ASN A 568 9.94 16.99 26.26
C ASN A 568 10.87 17.49 27.38
N PRO A 569 10.35 18.22 28.39
CA PRO A 569 11.14 18.67 29.53
C PRO A 569 11.93 17.53 30.21
N LYS A 570 11.46 16.28 30.09
CA LYS A 570 12.12 15.10 30.65
C LYS A 570 13.41 14.73 29.90
N VAL A 571 13.51 14.98 28.59
CA VAL A 571 14.71 14.60 27.81
C VAL A 571 15.87 15.56 28.10
N ALA A 572 15.61 16.86 28.22
CA ALA A 572 16.61 17.82 28.66
C ALA A 572 17.16 17.45 30.06
N ASP A 573 16.26 17.16 31.00
CA ASP A 573 16.61 16.75 32.35
C ASP A 573 17.36 15.41 32.42
N ILE A 574 16.97 14.44 31.60
CA ILE A 574 17.66 13.13 31.50
C ILE A 574 19.03 13.26 30.82
N THR A 575 19.17 14.18 29.85
CA THR A 575 20.47 14.48 29.23
C THR A 575 21.44 15.09 30.23
N VAL A 576 20.96 15.99 31.09
CA VAL A 576 21.73 16.58 32.18
C VAL A 576 22.15 15.49 33.18
N ARG A 577 21.21 14.65 33.64
CA ARG A 577 21.51 13.56 34.59
C ARG A 577 22.46 12.50 34.02
N PHE A 578 22.32 12.14 32.74
CA PHE A 578 23.23 11.21 32.07
C PHE A 578 24.65 11.78 31.97
N ARG A 579 24.78 13.07 31.62
CA ARG A 579 26.05 13.78 31.59
C ARG A 579 26.73 13.73 32.95
N GLU A 580 26.03 14.12 34.01
CA GLU A 580 26.56 14.09 35.39
C GLU A 580 26.98 12.68 35.83
N HIS A 581 26.24 11.64 35.43
CA HIS A 581 26.55 10.26 35.81
C HIS A 581 27.74 9.69 35.01
N ALA A 582 27.82 10.00 33.72
CA ALA A 582 28.96 9.66 32.88
C ALA A 582 30.25 10.30 33.40
N GLU A 583 30.21 11.58 33.81
CA GLU A 583 31.34 12.27 34.45
C GLU A 583 31.77 11.56 35.75
N LYS A 584 30.81 11.19 36.61
CA LYS A 584 31.08 10.44 37.84
C LYS A 584 31.74 9.08 37.60
N LEU A 585 31.44 8.44 36.47
CA LEU A 585 32.03 7.16 36.07
C LEU A 585 33.37 7.30 35.31
N GLY A 586 33.89 8.52 35.18
CA GLY A 586 35.21 8.80 34.62
C GLY A 586 35.25 8.88 33.09
N PHE A 587 34.11 9.05 32.42
CA PHE A 587 34.08 9.32 30.98
C PHE A 587 34.43 10.79 30.68
N GLU A 588 35.20 11.01 29.61
CA GLU A 588 35.38 12.35 29.03
C GLU A 588 34.10 12.78 28.30
N ILE A 589 33.44 13.86 28.74
CA ILE A 589 32.26 14.39 28.05
C ILE A 589 32.69 15.30 26.91
N ILE A 590 32.35 14.91 25.69
CA ILE A 590 32.57 15.70 24.50
C ILE A 590 31.25 16.41 24.16
N THR A 591 31.26 17.73 24.17
CA THR A 591 30.10 18.50 23.71
C THR A 591 30.03 18.41 22.19
N ALA A 592 29.09 17.62 21.65
CA ALA A 592 28.97 17.38 20.22
C ALA A 592 27.88 18.26 19.61
N GLU A 593 28.22 19.13 18.67
CA GLU A 593 27.26 19.44 17.60
C GLU A 593 27.06 18.17 16.76
N PRO A 594 25.85 17.89 16.23
CA PRO A 594 25.61 16.72 15.40
C PRO A 594 26.64 16.71 14.27
N VAL A 595 27.56 15.74 14.33
CA VAL A 595 28.58 15.55 13.29
C VAL A 595 27.83 15.28 11.99
N ALA A 596 27.95 16.20 11.02
CA ALA A 596 27.38 16.02 9.69
C ALA A 596 28.21 14.96 8.94
N ALA A 597 27.93 13.68 9.23
CA ALA A 597 28.44 12.57 8.44
C ALA A 597 27.73 12.55 7.07
N SER A 598 28.41 12.06 6.03
CA SER A 598 27.79 11.91 4.73
C SER A 598 26.59 10.96 4.81
N VAL A 599 25.48 11.36 4.21
CA VAL A 599 24.28 10.54 4.10
C VAL A 599 24.36 9.52 2.96
N LEU A 600 25.36 9.65 2.09
CA LEU A 600 25.57 8.73 0.98
C LEU A 600 26.13 7.41 1.51
N PRO A 601 25.57 6.25 1.12
CA PRO A 601 26.01 4.95 1.60
C PRO A 601 27.42 4.66 1.08
N GLN A 602 28.24 4.08 1.96
CA GLN A 602 29.64 3.70 1.73
C GLN A 602 29.85 2.21 1.97
N ASN A 603 30.96 1.67 1.45
CA ASN A 603 31.39 0.32 1.78
C ASN A 603 32.17 0.30 3.10
N ASN A 604 31.63 -0.38 4.10
CA ASN A 604 32.28 -0.51 5.41
C ASN A 604 33.07 -1.83 5.57
N PHE A 605 33.16 -2.65 4.52
CA PHE A 605 33.85 -3.96 4.56
C PHE A 605 35.22 -3.89 3.90
N ALA A 606 36.24 -4.40 4.60
CA ALA A 606 37.63 -4.38 4.12
C ALA A 606 37.92 -5.34 2.95
N SER A 607 37.07 -6.35 2.73
CA SER A 607 37.20 -7.30 1.61
C SER A 607 35.89 -8.03 1.36
N GLU A 608 35.74 -8.59 0.15
CA GLU A 608 34.62 -9.47 -0.22
C GLU A 608 34.50 -10.65 0.74
N LYS A 609 35.64 -11.21 1.15
CA LYS A 609 35.67 -12.30 2.12
C LYS A 609 35.08 -11.87 3.47
N ALA A 610 35.47 -10.72 4.00
CA ALA A 610 34.93 -10.22 5.27
C ALA A 610 33.41 -9.96 5.19
N LEU A 611 32.93 -9.45 4.05
CA LEU A 611 31.51 -9.30 3.78
C LEU A 611 30.80 -10.66 3.70
N SER A 612 31.38 -11.64 3.00
CA SER A 612 30.83 -12.98 2.85
C SER A 612 30.76 -13.73 4.18
N ASP A 613 31.84 -13.72 4.96
CA ASP A 613 31.90 -14.36 6.28
C ASP A 613 30.82 -13.80 7.23
N PHE A 614 30.48 -12.51 7.08
CA PHE A 614 29.41 -11.87 7.85
C PHE A 614 28.01 -12.15 7.28
N VAL A 615 27.81 -11.95 5.97
CA VAL A 615 26.49 -11.92 5.33
C VAL A 615 25.98 -13.31 4.99
N THR A 616 26.83 -14.20 4.47
CA THR A 616 26.41 -15.51 3.96
C THR A 616 25.70 -16.37 5.02
N PRO A 617 26.17 -16.45 6.29
CA PRO A 617 25.46 -17.19 7.33
C PRO A 617 24.04 -16.68 7.60
N MET A 618 23.82 -15.36 7.50
CA MET A 618 22.54 -14.71 7.79
C MET A 618 21.60 -14.66 6.58
N CYS A 619 22.15 -14.39 5.39
CA CYS A 619 21.38 -14.02 4.21
C CYS A 619 21.27 -15.14 3.18
N GLY A 620 22.14 -16.15 3.25
CA GLY A 620 22.22 -17.23 2.28
C GLY A 620 23.24 -17.00 1.18
N GLU A 621 23.52 -18.06 0.43
CA GLU A 621 24.51 -18.10 -0.64
C GLU A 621 24.22 -17.10 -1.77
N GLY A 622 25.26 -16.50 -2.33
CA GLY A 622 25.16 -15.58 -3.47
C GLY A 622 24.56 -14.19 -3.16
N VAL A 623 24.25 -13.88 -1.89
CA VAL A 623 23.86 -12.53 -1.44
C VAL A 623 25.09 -11.64 -1.28
N ALA A 624 26.16 -12.15 -0.64
CA ALA A 624 27.38 -11.39 -0.38
C ALA A 624 28.05 -10.88 -1.67
N GLU A 625 28.09 -11.72 -2.72
CA GLU A 625 28.59 -11.35 -4.05
C GLU A 625 27.83 -10.13 -4.61
N ARG A 626 26.49 -10.12 -4.51
CA ARG A 626 25.65 -9.02 -5.00
C ARG A 626 25.85 -7.74 -4.19
N LEU A 627 25.91 -7.85 -2.87
CA LEU A 627 26.23 -6.71 -2.02
C LEU A 627 27.62 -6.15 -2.34
N TRP A 628 28.61 -7.02 -2.57
CA TRP A 628 29.98 -6.63 -2.92
C TRP A 628 30.04 -5.84 -4.23
N LEU A 629 29.39 -6.33 -5.29
CA LEU A 629 29.29 -5.61 -6.57
C LEU A 629 28.62 -4.24 -6.39
N GLY A 630 27.58 -4.17 -5.55
CA GLY A 630 26.92 -2.91 -5.23
C GLY A 630 27.85 -1.93 -4.51
N PHE A 631 28.59 -2.41 -3.51
CA PHE A 631 29.57 -1.62 -2.78
C PHE A 631 30.75 -1.15 -3.64
N GLN A 632 31.25 -1.98 -4.56
CA GLN A 632 32.30 -1.57 -5.51
C GLN A 632 31.82 -0.46 -6.45
N ALA A 633 30.55 -0.49 -6.87
CA ALA A 633 29.98 0.61 -7.64
C ALA A 633 29.88 1.88 -6.77
N ALA A 634 29.45 1.76 -5.51
CA ALA A 634 29.39 2.87 -4.57
C ALA A 634 30.76 3.53 -4.35
N GLU A 635 31.82 2.75 -4.17
CA GLU A 635 33.20 3.25 -4.00
C GLU A 635 33.70 4.05 -5.21
N LYS A 636 33.30 3.66 -6.43
CA LYS A 636 33.63 4.43 -7.65
C LYS A 636 32.95 5.78 -7.63
N ALA A 637 31.67 5.83 -7.26
CA ALA A 637 30.95 7.09 -7.10
C ALA A 637 31.57 7.97 -6.00
N GLU A 638 31.94 7.37 -4.87
CA GLU A 638 32.56 8.07 -3.75
C GLU A 638 33.90 8.71 -4.14
N LYS A 639 34.74 8.00 -4.89
CA LYS A 639 36.00 8.57 -5.40
C LYS A 639 35.76 9.78 -6.30
N LEU A 640 34.77 9.72 -7.18
CA LEU A 640 34.40 10.87 -8.02
C LEU A 640 33.90 12.04 -7.17
N ILE A 641 33.06 11.77 -6.17
CA ILE A 641 32.52 12.79 -5.26
C ILE A 641 33.64 13.43 -4.44
N ALA A 642 34.50 12.63 -3.82
CA ALA A 642 35.60 13.13 -3.00
C ALA A 642 36.57 14.02 -3.79
N GLN A 643 36.78 13.73 -5.07
CA GLN A 643 37.63 14.53 -5.96
C GLN A 643 37.00 15.84 -6.41
N ASN A 644 35.67 15.90 -6.56
CA ASN A 644 34.99 17.01 -7.21
C ASN A 644 34.13 17.87 -6.27
N ASP A 645 33.50 17.27 -5.26
CA ASP A 645 32.61 17.91 -4.30
C ASP A 645 32.59 17.11 -2.98
N PRO A 646 33.64 17.21 -2.15
CA PRO A 646 33.74 16.45 -0.91
C PRO A 646 32.67 16.80 0.12
N GLY A 647 31.95 17.91 -0.06
CA GLY A 647 30.80 18.30 0.75
C GLY A 647 29.47 17.68 0.28
N LEU A 648 29.46 16.96 -0.85
CA LEU A 648 28.23 16.38 -1.39
C LEU A 648 27.68 15.29 -0.46
N GLY A 649 26.41 15.42 -0.10
CA GLY A 649 25.75 14.49 0.82
C GLY A 649 26.05 14.74 2.29
N ILE A 650 26.76 15.82 2.64
CA ILE A 650 26.86 16.29 4.02
C ILE A 650 25.73 17.29 4.25
N PRO A 651 24.72 16.99 5.10
CA PRO A 651 23.60 17.89 5.32
C PRO A 651 24.05 19.23 5.89
N ALA A 652 23.86 20.29 5.12
CA ALA A 652 24.20 21.66 5.48
C ALA A 652 23.23 22.64 4.80
N PRO A 653 22.99 23.83 5.37
CA PRO A 653 22.20 24.87 4.72
C PRO A 653 22.62 25.08 3.26
N ALA A 654 21.63 25.17 2.36
CA ALA A 654 21.83 25.33 0.91
C ALA A 654 22.58 24.19 0.20
N MET A 655 22.75 23.01 0.81
CA MET A 655 23.42 21.85 0.19
C MET A 655 22.85 21.50 -1.20
N LEU A 656 21.52 21.53 -1.37
CA LEU A 656 20.88 21.34 -2.68
C LEU A 656 20.84 22.63 -3.50
N LEU A 657 20.40 23.74 -2.90
CA LEU A 657 20.17 25.00 -3.61
C LEU A 657 21.44 25.62 -4.21
N ARG A 658 22.64 25.30 -3.71
CA ARG A 658 23.90 25.71 -4.34
C ARG A 658 24.03 25.18 -5.78
N HIS A 659 23.42 24.05 -6.10
CA HIS A 659 23.43 23.48 -7.45
C HIS A 659 22.47 24.22 -8.38
N LEU A 660 21.29 24.62 -7.88
CA LEU A 660 20.37 25.49 -8.60
C LEU A 660 20.98 26.87 -8.89
N ASN A 661 21.71 27.42 -7.91
CA ASN A 661 22.35 28.74 -8.01
C ASN A 661 23.71 28.71 -8.72
N SER A 662 24.17 27.53 -9.14
CA SER A 662 25.44 27.38 -9.84
C SER A 662 25.36 27.99 -11.24
N LYS A 663 26.42 28.68 -11.67
CA LYS A 663 26.57 29.14 -13.07
C LYS A 663 27.19 28.08 -13.99
N LYS A 664 27.53 26.91 -13.44
CA LYS A 664 28.15 25.81 -14.19
C LYS A 664 27.06 24.94 -14.83
N ARG A 665 27.36 24.37 -16.00
CA ARG A 665 26.55 23.28 -16.56
C ARG A 665 26.64 22.03 -15.69
N LEU A 666 25.67 21.13 -15.85
CA LEU A 666 25.67 19.81 -15.23
C LEU A 666 27.03 19.11 -15.42
N PRO A 667 27.79 18.82 -14.36
CA PRO A 667 29.08 18.16 -14.49
C PRO A 667 28.94 16.70 -14.92
N GLU A 668 29.83 16.24 -15.80
CA GLU A 668 29.85 14.84 -16.27
C GLU A 668 30.05 13.86 -15.11
N TRP A 669 30.95 14.18 -14.16
CA TRP A 669 31.23 13.32 -13.00
C TRP A 669 29.98 13.06 -12.15
N LEU A 670 29.01 13.99 -12.10
CA LEU A 670 27.78 13.81 -11.33
C LEU A 670 26.85 12.79 -12.01
N THR A 671 26.78 12.84 -13.34
CA THR A 671 26.03 11.87 -14.15
C THR A 671 26.66 10.47 -14.05
N GLU A 672 27.98 10.41 -14.06
CA GLU A 672 28.74 9.17 -13.88
C GLU A 672 28.54 8.59 -12.47
N ALA A 673 28.66 9.43 -11.42
CA ALA A 673 28.41 9.02 -10.04
C ALA A 673 26.97 8.51 -9.83
N LYS A 674 25.97 9.18 -10.44
CA LYS A 674 24.58 8.70 -10.44
C LYS A 674 24.45 7.32 -11.10
N THR A 675 25.15 7.07 -12.20
CA THR A 675 25.13 5.77 -12.90
C THR A 675 25.72 4.65 -12.04
N PHE A 676 26.81 4.94 -11.32
CA PHE A 676 27.37 4.02 -10.34
C PHE A 676 26.40 3.73 -9.18
N TYR A 677 25.75 4.74 -8.62
CA TYR A 677 24.73 4.50 -7.59
C TYR A 677 23.48 3.78 -8.09
N ALA A 678 23.06 3.99 -9.34
CA ALA A 678 21.99 3.21 -9.97
C ALA A 678 22.38 1.73 -10.13
N THR A 679 23.63 1.46 -10.48
CA THR A 679 24.21 0.11 -10.54
C THR A 679 24.22 -0.51 -9.14
N ALA A 680 24.69 0.24 -8.14
CA ALA A 680 24.70 -0.20 -6.75
C ALA A 680 23.30 -0.57 -6.26
N MET A 681 22.33 0.32 -6.45
CA MET A 681 20.92 0.10 -6.13
C MET A 681 20.38 -1.20 -6.77
N SER A 682 20.65 -1.41 -8.07
CA SER A 682 20.19 -2.59 -8.80
C SER A 682 20.77 -3.88 -8.22
N GLU A 683 22.06 -3.89 -7.86
CA GLU A 683 22.69 -5.04 -7.22
C GLU A 683 22.17 -5.29 -5.80
N MET A 684 21.88 -4.22 -5.03
CA MET A 684 21.26 -4.37 -3.70
C MET A 684 19.85 -4.97 -3.78
N TYR A 685 19.05 -4.57 -4.78
CA TYR A 685 17.74 -5.18 -5.02
C TYR A 685 17.86 -6.65 -5.45
N ARG A 686 18.85 -7.00 -6.29
CA ARG A 686 19.15 -8.40 -6.63
C ARG A 686 19.57 -9.20 -5.40
N ALA A 687 20.39 -8.62 -4.52
CA ALA A 687 20.76 -9.22 -3.24
C ALA A 687 19.52 -9.52 -2.38
N ASN A 688 18.58 -8.56 -2.28
CA ASN A 688 17.34 -8.72 -1.54
C ASN A 688 16.44 -9.84 -2.11
N THR A 689 16.33 -9.95 -3.44
CA THR A 689 15.56 -11.05 -4.06
C THR A 689 16.15 -12.45 -3.77
N ARG A 690 17.46 -12.53 -3.52
CA ARG A 690 18.17 -13.78 -3.19
C ARG A 690 18.22 -14.07 -1.69
N ALA A 691 17.98 -13.07 -0.86
CA ALA A 691 18.07 -13.21 0.59
C ALA A 691 16.98 -14.13 1.16
N ARG A 692 17.37 -14.89 2.18
CA ARG A 692 16.45 -15.65 3.03
C ARG A 692 15.40 -14.71 3.63
N GLU A 693 14.19 -15.22 3.82
CA GLU A 693 13.04 -14.42 4.24
C GLU A 693 13.29 -13.59 5.51
N GLY A 694 13.85 -14.21 6.57
CA GLY A 694 14.19 -13.54 7.82
C GLY A 694 15.27 -12.45 7.74
N SER A 695 16.03 -12.38 6.64
CA SER A 695 17.11 -11.40 6.43
C SER A 695 16.85 -10.46 5.25
N ARG A 696 15.67 -10.54 4.61
CA ARG A 696 15.24 -9.57 3.59
C ARG A 696 15.15 -8.16 4.14
N THR A 697 14.77 -7.97 5.40
CA THR A 697 14.75 -6.64 6.03
C THR A 697 16.15 -5.99 6.07
N PHE A 698 17.21 -6.79 6.21
CA PHE A 698 18.62 -6.35 6.16
C PHE A 698 19.07 -5.95 4.76
N THR A 699 18.77 -6.78 3.76
CA THR A 699 19.17 -6.50 2.38
C THR A 699 18.32 -5.40 1.74
N LEU A 700 17.02 -5.34 2.06
CA LEU A 700 16.12 -4.27 1.68
C LEU A 700 16.53 -2.91 2.26
N TYR A 701 17.01 -2.87 3.51
CA TYR A 701 17.55 -1.64 4.11
C TYR A 701 18.67 -1.05 3.26
N ASN A 702 19.62 -1.88 2.84
CA ASN A 702 20.70 -1.45 1.95
C ASN A 702 20.13 -0.97 0.61
N ALA A 703 19.25 -1.75 -0.03
CA ALA A 703 18.64 -1.38 -1.32
C ALA A 703 17.96 -0.01 -1.29
N LYS A 704 17.19 0.27 -0.25
CA LYS A 704 16.44 1.50 -0.05
C LYS A 704 17.34 2.72 0.25
N ARG A 705 18.50 2.54 0.89
CA ARG A 705 19.52 3.60 1.04
C ARG A 705 20.22 3.95 -0.28
N PHE A 706 20.46 2.97 -1.13
CA PHE A 706 20.98 3.21 -2.47
C PHE A 706 19.93 3.82 -3.41
N GLU A 707 18.65 3.48 -3.23
CA GLU A 707 17.53 4.14 -3.89
C GLU A 707 17.41 5.61 -3.48
N PHE A 708 17.55 5.93 -2.19
CA PHE A 708 17.63 7.31 -1.71
C PHE A 708 18.73 8.08 -2.46
N THR A 709 19.89 7.46 -2.61
CA THR A 709 21.05 8.11 -3.25
C THR A 709 20.82 8.38 -4.73
N PHE A 710 20.20 7.43 -5.44
CA PHE A 710 19.81 7.62 -6.84
C PHE A 710 18.86 8.82 -7.00
N HIS A 711 17.87 8.92 -6.10
CA HIS A 711 16.92 10.02 -6.05
C HIS A 711 17.57 11.35 -5.67
N PHE A 712 18.46 11.36 -4.68
CA PHE A 712 19.27 12.51 -4.29
C PHE A 712 20.08 13.07 -5.46
N MET A 713 20.76 12.21 -6.20
CA MET A 713 21.50 12.61 -7.40
C MET A 713 20.59 13.10 -8.52
N SER A 714 19.43 12.46 -8.70
CA SER A 714 18.42 12.90 -9.69
C SER A 714 17.85 14.28 -9.36
N CYS A 715 17.66 14.59 -8.08
CA CYS A 715 17.31 15.93 -7.63
C CYS A 715 18.37 16.94 -8.08
N ILE A 716 19.65 16.69 -7.82
CA ILE A 716 20.73 17.62 -8.21
C ILE A 716 20.80 17.79 -9.73
N GLU A 717 20.67 16.70 -10.48
CA GLU A 717 20.62 16.75 -11.95
C GLU A 717 19.48 17.65 -12.46
N ALA A 718 18.29 17.51 -11.86
CA ALA A 718 17.13 18.34 -12.17
C ALA A 718 17.33 19.82 -11.78
N LEU A 719 18.02 20.10 -10.67
CA LEU A 719 18.39 21.48 -10.29
C LEU A 719 19.32 22.14 -11.32
N TYR A 720 20.22 21.39 -11.95
CA TYR A 720 21.02 21.91 -13.07
C TYR A 720 20.18 22.11 -14.34
N LYS A 721 19.22 21.22 -14.62
CA LYS A 721 18.28 21.40 -15.76
C LYS A 721 17.39 22.64 -15.58
N ALA A 722 17.09 23.01 -14.34
CA ALA A 722 16.33 24.21 -14.00
C ALA A 722 17.07 25.53 -14.33
N HIS A 723 18.32 25.48 -14.80
CA HIS A 723 19.02 26.64 -15.36
C HIS A 723 18.45 27.08 -16.71
N ASP A 724 17.84 26.15 -17.46
CA ASP A 724 17.12 26.49 -18.67
C ASP A 724 15.76 27.11 -18.32
N ALA A 725 15.54 28.34 -18.78
CA ALA A 725 14.30 29.07 -18.56
C ALA A 725 13.08 28.35 -19.13
N ALA A 726 13.23 27.60 -20.24
CA ALA A 726 12.13 26.91 -20.88
C ALA A 726 11.60 25.72 -20.06
N THR A 727 12.48 25.05 -19.31
CA THR A 727 12.14 23.84 -18.53
C THR A 727 12.26 24.07 -17.02
N ARG A 728 12.41 25.31 -16.56
CA ARG A 728 12.73 25.64 -15.17
C ARG A 728 11.69 25.11 -14.19
N ALA A 729 10.42 25.41 -14.40
CA ALA A 729 9.33 24.98 -13.52
C ALA A 729 9.26 23.45 -13.41
N GLU A 730 9.19 22.76 -14.55
CA GLU A 730 9.18 21.29 -14.62
C GLU A 730 10.41 20.67 -13.96
N SER A 731 11.60 21.25 -14.17
CA SER A 731 12.84 20.74 -13.58
C SER A 731 12.91 20.97 -12.06
N LEU A 732 12.33 22.06 -11.55
CA LEU A 732 12.23 22.32 -10.11
C LEU A 732 11.23 21.37 -9.44
N GLU A 733 10.09 21.09 -10.08
CA GLU A 733 9.14 20.07 -9.63
C GLU A 733 9.78 18.68 -9.64
N ALA A 734 10.46 18.29 -10.74
CA ALA A 734 11.18 17.03 -10.83
C ALA A 734 12.28 16.90 -9.77
N ALA A 735 12.94 18.01 -9.40
CA ALA A 735 13.91 18.03 -8.32
C ALA A 735 13.24 17.79 -6.96
N MET A 736 12.12 18.46 -6.70
CA MET A 736 11.33 18.32 -5.48
C MET A 736 10.81 16.89 -5.31
N ASP A 737 10.20 16.32 -6.37
CA ASP A 737 9.73 14.94 -6.40
C ASP A 737 10.86 13.96 -6.18
N SER A 738 12.03 14.20 -6.79
CA SER A 738 13.18 13.33 -6.65
C SER A 738 13.66 13.27 -5.20
N ILE A 739 13.88 14.41 -4.54
CA ILE A 739 14.33 14.39 -3.15
C ILE A 739 13.26 13.83 -2.21
N TYR A 740 11.97 14.10 -2.46
CA TYR A 740 10.85 13.55 -1.70
C TYR A 740 10.83 12.01 -1.78
N ASN A 741 10.91 11.46 -3.00
CA ASN A 741 10.98 10.02 -3.23
C ASN A 741 12.19 9.39 -2.55
N GLY A 742 13.34 10.07 -2.57
CA GLY A 742 14.52 9.59 -1.86
C GLY A 742 14.32 9.55 -0.34
N LEU A 743 13.76 10.61 0.25
CA LEU A 743 13.49 10.65 1.69
C LEU A 743 12.51 9.54 2.10
N ASN A 744 11.47 9.31 1.30
CA ASN A 744 10.52 8.23 1.53
C ASN A 744 11.17 6.84 1.43
N SER A 745 12.01 6.62 0.41
CA SER A 745 12.68 5.32 0.25
C SER A 745 13.55 4.99 1.45
N TRP A 746 14.29 5.95 2.02
CA TRP A 746 15.06 5.70 3.25
C TRP A 746 14.16 5.58 4.49
N SER A 747 13.10 6.39 4.58
CA SER A 747 12.16 6.36 5.71
C SER A 747 11.50 4.98 5.88
N ASP A 748 11.16 4.30 4.78
CA ASP A 748 10.56 2.97 4.77
C ASP A 748 11.39 1.91 5.53
N VAL A 749 12.69 2.12 5.68
CA VAL A 749 13.62 1.14 6.26
C VAL A 749 14.44 1.70 7.42
N ALA A 750 14.19 2.93 7.87
CA ALA A 750 14.99 3.58 8.90
C ALA A 750 15.07 2.73 10.19
N ARG A 751 16.30 2.41 10.64
CA ARG A 751 16.54 1.41 11.69
C ARG A 751 16.78 2.01 13.06
N ASP A 752 17.39 3.18 13.11
CA ASP A 752 17.85 3.80 14.34
C ASP A 752 17.69 5.32 14.33
N SER A 753 18.09 5.94 15.45
CA SER A 753 18.08 7.39 15.64
C SER A 753 19.04 8.12 14.68
N THR A 754 20.07 7.46 14.17
CA THR A 754 21.03 8.04 13.22
C THR A 754 20.40 8.17 11.84
N ASP A 755 19.72 7.12 11.35
CA ASP A 755 18.94 7.20 10.10
C ASP A 755 17.88 8.30 10.18
N ARG A 756 17.13 8.36 11.29
CA ARG A 756 16.07 9.37 11.49
C ARG A 756 16.63 10.79 11.57
N GLY A 757 17.76 10.98 12.25
CA GLY A 757 18.44 12.27 12.32
C GLY A 757 18.94 12.74 10.95
N ALA A 758 19.52 11.83 10.15
CA ALA A 758 19.95 12.13 8.79
C ALA A 758 18.78 12.55 7.88
N ILE A 759 17.66 11.82 7.94
CA ILE A 759 16.43 12.15 7.19
C ILE A 759 15.90 13.53 7.61
N ALA A 760 15.88 13.82 8.91
CA ALA A 760 15.42 15.12 9.43
C ALA A 760 16.29 16.29 8.93
N LEU A 761 17.62 16.14 8.97
CA LEU A 761 18.56 17.13 8.46
C LEU A 761 18.43 17.34 6.94
N LEU A 762 18.30 16.25 6.18
CA LEU A 762 18.09 16.31 4.73
C LEU A 762 16.78 16.98 4.35
N ASN A 763 15.74 16.77 5.14
CA ASN A 763 14.50 17.49 4.95
C ASN A 763 14.65 18.99 5.24
N GLU A 764 15.29 19.35 6.36
CA GLU A 764 15.45 20.75 6.77
C GLU A 764 16.33 21.53 5.80
N TYR A 765 17.43 20.94 5.36
CA TYR A 765 18.42 21.60 4.51
C TYR A 765 18.28 21.32 3.01
N GLY A 766 17.52 20.29 2.64
CA GLY A 766 17.30 19.87 1.26
C GLY A 766 15.87 20.11 0.78
N TYR A 767 14.92 19.34 1.30
CA TYR A 767 13.53 19.34 0.79
C TYR A 767 12.78 20.64 1.06
N ARG A 768 12.72 21.11 2.31
CA ARG A 768 11.96 22.33 2.68
C ARG A 768 12.44 23.59 1.95
N PRO A 769 13.75 23.83 1.77
CA PRO A 769 14.23 24.95 0.96
C PRO A 769 13.81 24.81 -0.51
N LEU A 770 13.83 23.60 -1.07
CA LEU A 770 13.41 23.37 -2.45
C LEU A 770 11.90 23.58 -2.64
N VAL A 771 11.07 23.13 -1.70
CA VAL A 771 9.62 23.42 -1.69
C VAL A 771 9.37 24.92 -1.67
N ARG A 772 10.13 25.69 -0.88
CA ARG A 772 10.02 27.16 -0.86
C ARG A 772 10.35 27.77 -2.21
N VAL A 773 11.37 27.27 -2.91
CA VAL A 773 11.72 27.74 -4.26
C VAL A 773 10.62 27.41 -5.27
N VAL A 774 10.11 26.17 -5.26
CA VAL A 774 9.04 25.72 -6.17
C VAL A 774 7.75 26.52 -5.97
N LYS A 775 7.36 26.74 -4.70
CA LYS A 775 6.10 27.45 -4.35
C LYS A 775 6.23 28.97 -4.35
N GLY A 776 7.44 29.50 -4.20
CA GLY A 776 7.70 30.91 -3.89
C GLY A 776 8.00 31.82 -5.08
N GLY A 777 8.36 31.28 -6.25
CA GLY A 777 8.53 32.07 -7.47
C GLY A 777 9.43 33.31 -7.35
N GLU A 778 10.52 33.25 -6.57
CA GLU A 778 11.59 34.27 -6.58
C GLU A 778 12.81 33.82 -7.39
#